data_AF-A0A8H6X7P0-F1
#
_entry.id   AF-A0A8H6X7P0-F1
#
_cell.length_a   1.000
_cell.length_b   1.000
_cell.length_c   1.000
_cell.angle_alpha   90.00
_cell.angle_beta   90.00
_cell.angle_gamma   90.00
#
_symmetry.space_group_name_H-M   'P 1'
#
loop_
_entity.id
_entity.type
_entity.pdbx_description
1 polymer ?
#
loop_
_entity_poly.entity_id
_entity_poly.type
_entity_poly.pdbx_seq_one_letter_code
_entity_poly.pdbx_strand_id
1 'polypeptide(L)'
;MTMPPQLSEERTVHIHGGTGGPGGPSNNQGGPGGVGKGPKLYFDADIMHIVIHRGDKEEKIDITRRAFLDWLSPINFFLQQADVSQLRTKGTGGWLLEHPLYKKWESDSGSTLWCRGIPGAGKTVLASMVVDHLSAAFRNNKDIGVACIYLNHKEVDNQTPSKLLAAVWRQLVLDRDIGSIAENLYKKHREKCTEPLLEEVVNVLSSSLKEFSQVFVIVDAMDEYPEFQREILLQNLAAMGSNVNLLITSRPHISLEPFSLSDFITLDIQATPDDLREYINAQICSSRLSQHVKDLPKLQEEIHEKIIVAVDGMFLLAKLHVESLKTKNTIKAVCKALTELPKNLYEGYDIAMQRIEAQNEEDRETAHSTLIWVANAKRPLSVEELRVALAVEPGTQHLDKRNLMRIEIILSVCAGLVIVDKESSVVRLVHYTTQEYLDSIQAQHFPDAQTEIAGTLLTFLAFDGYPDRSWKSKEVEDLPPLVEYSQYCLAHAAGQPEVQLRDLLLAFLCQAFQWRKTLGGKYSWNHKWDSPPWNCPDFPSKRALWISAAANLEKTAGFLLKGAPLAQHLDNLEIIVASYYGHTKIVQILIDKGADVNAAGGEYGSSLQAAAQWGHTEIVQILIDKGADVNAAGGEYGSSLQAAVQWGHTEIVQILIDKGADVNGTVGEYGSSLQAAAQQGHTEIVQILIGKGADVNAAGEFYGSSLQAAALWGHTEIVHILVDKGADVNAAEGRYGSSLQAAVQRDHTEIVHILIDKGADVNAAGGEYGSSLQTAVQRGHTEIAAVQQGHTEIVQILVEKGADVNAAGGEYGSSLQAAAQWGHTEIVQILVNKGADVNAAGEEYGSSLQAAALWGHTEIVQILIDKGADVNAAGGRYGSSLQAAAQGGHTEIVQILVDKGADVNAAGGEYGSSLQAAAQGGHTEIVQILVDKGADVNAAGGEYGSFLQAAAQGGHTEIVQILVGKGADVNAAGGEYGSSLQAAAQGGHTEIVQILVGKGADVNAAGGEYGSSLQAAAQQGHTEIVQILVDKGADVNAAGGEYGSSLQAAAQQGHTEIVQILIDKGADVNAAGGEYGSSLQAAAQGGHTEIVQILIGKGADVNAAEGEYESSLQAAAQGGYTEIVHILVDKGADVNAAGGRIWELLAGCSGGRYGSSLQAAVQRGHTEIVQILVEKGADVNAAGGEYGSSLHAAWGGFYGSSLQAAAQWGHTEIVQILVDKGADVNAGGEYGSSLQAAAQGGHTEIFWILVDKGAHVNIAE
;
A
#
# COMPACT_ATOMS: atom_id res chain seq x y z
N MET A 1 -45.06 37.84 34.03
CA MET A 1 -45.93 37.20 35.05
C MET A 1 -45.74 35.70 34.94
N THR A 2 -45.60 35.00 36.07
CA THR A 2 -45.99 33.58 36.29
C THR A 2 -45.70 32.53 35.20
N MET A 3 -44.64 31.73 35.42
CA MET A 3 -44.61 30.25 35.61
C MET A 3 -45.96 29.52 35.84
N PRO A 4 -46.08 28.15 35.84
CA PRO A 4 -45.08 27.03 35.77
C PRO A 4 -45.62 25.88 34.84
N PRO A 5 -45.61 24.53 35.13
CA PRO A 5 -44.76 23.61 35.95
C PRO A 5 -44.30 22.29 35.26
N GLN A 6 -43.54 21.45 36.00
CA GLN A 6 -43.20 20.03 35.72
C GLN A 6 -44.26 19.03 36.24
N LEU A 7 -44.15 17.73 35.86
CA LEU A 7 -44.62 16.44 36.49
C LEU A 7 -45.07 15.43 35.37
N SER A 8 -45.05 14.08 35.47
CA SER A 8 -44.21 13.11 36.23
C SER A 8 -44.55 11.63 35.90
N GLU A 9 -43.54 10.75 35.90
CA GLU A 9 -43.55 9.32 36.37
C GLU A 9 -44.30 8.13 35.68
N GLU A 10 -43.58 6.98 35.70
CA GLU A 10 -43.99 5.55 35.89
C GLU A 10 -44.47 4.53 34.79
N ARG A 11 -43.58 3.53 34.55
CA ARG A 11 -43.72 2.04 34.69
C ARG A 11 -44.25 1.05 33.60
N THR A 12 -43.34 0.11 33.25
CA THR A 12 -43.44 -1.39 33.12
C THR A 12 -44.32 -2.11 32.09
N VAL A 13 -43.72 -3.09 31.36
CA VAL A 13 -44.20 -4.50 31.13
C VAL A 13 -42.98 -5.46 30.97
N HIS A 14 -43.18 -6.78 31.16
CA HIS A 14 -42.22 -7.88 31.41
C HIS A 14 -41.46 -8.52 30.22
N ILE A 15 -40.44 -9.33 30.56
CA ILE A 15 -39.72 -10.31 29.70
C ILE A 15 -39.70 -11.70 30.39
N HIS A 16 -39.79 -12.78 29.59
CA HIS A 16 -39.40 -14.18 29.88
C HIS A 16 -38.68 -14.70 28.61
N GLY A 17 -37.70 -15.61 28.59
CA GLY A 17 -36.96 -16.34 29.64
C GLY A 17 -36.55 -17.75 29.15
N GLY A 18 -35.24 -18.08 29.06
CA GLY A 18 -34.78 -19.41 28.57
C GLY A 18 -33.27 -19.60 28.30
N THR A 19 -32.49 -19.82 29.37
CA THR A 19 -31.48 -20.90 29.60
C THR A 19 -30.38 -21.29 28.56
N GLY A 20 -29.09 -21.18 28.95
CA GLY A 20 -27.92 -21.87 28.33
C GLY A 20 -27.55 -23.20 29.04
N GLY A 21 -26.42 -23.91 28.84
CA GLY A 21 -25.17 -23.81 28.02
C GLY A 21 -24.61 -25.25 27.78
N PRO A 22 -23.29 -25.60 27.74
CA PRO A 22 -22.00 -24.86 27.82
C PRO A 22 -21.03 -25.10 26.61
N GLY A 23 -19.78 -24.56 26.61
CA GLY A 23 -18.75 -24.67 25.52
C GLY A 23 -17.77 -25.87 25.65
N GLY A 24 -16.69 -26.07 24.87
CA GLY A 24 -15.99 -25.40 23.72
C GLY A 24 -15.03 -26.45 23.05
N PRO A 25 -13.92 -26.15 22.31
CA PRO A 25 -13.22 -24.90 21.95
C PRO A 25 -12.90 -24.68 20.43
N SER A 26 -12.25 -23.54 20.08
CA SER A 26 -11.36 -23.18 18.91
C SER A 26 -11.38 -23.99 17.59
N ASN A 27 -11.34 -23.40 16.37
CA ASN A 27 -10.57 -22.19 15.96
C ASN A 27 -11.15 -21.42 14.73
N ASN A 28 -10.91 -20.10 14.68
CA ASN A 28 -10.93 -19.14 13.54
C ASN A 28 -11.88 -19.32 12.33
N GLN A 29 -12.89 -18.43 12.21
CA GLN A 29 -12.75 -17.13 11.53
C GLN A 29 -13.87 -16.17 12.01
N GLY A 30 -13.52 -14.96 12.44
CA GLY A 30 -14.45 -14.01 13.06
C GLY A 30 -15.01 -12.97 12.08
N GLY A 31 -16.25 -13.17 11.62
CA GLY A 31 -17.03 -12.12 10.94
C GLY A 31 -17.59 -11.06 11.90
N PRO A 32 -17.92 -9.85 11.42
CA PRO A 32 -18.37 -8.74 12.26
C PRO A 32 -19.82 -8.94 12.76
N GLY A 33 -20.02 -8.84 14.08
CA GLY A 33 -21.32 -9.02 14.71
C GLY A 33 -22.06 -7.72 15.05
N GLY A 34 -23.15 -7.46 14.32
CA GLY A 34 -24.43 -6.90 14.81
C GLY A 34 -24.44 -5.67 15.75
N VAL A 35 -24.89 -4.53 15.20
CA VAL A 35 -25.09 -3.26 15.93
C VAL A 35 -26.19 -3.32 17.02
N GLY A 36 -25.88 -2.82 18.23
CA GLY A 36 -26.83 -2.62 19.35
C GLY A 36 -26.85 -1.16 19.86
N LYS A 37 -28.04 -0.54 19.92
CA LYS A 37 -28.23 0.93 20.01
C LYS A 37 -28.09 1.56 21.40
N GLY A 38 -27.30 2.65 21.47
CA GLY A 38 -27.65 3.96 22.06
C GLY A 38 -27.35 4.22 23.55
N PRO A 39 -27.15 5.50 24.00
CA PRO A 39 -27.83 6.71 23.48
C PRO A 39 -27.01 8.02 23.27
N LYS A 40 -27.45 8.79 22.26
CA LYS A 40 -27.42 10.27 22.07
C LYS A 40 -26.46 11.17 22.87
N LEU A 41 -25.64 11.93 22.13
CA LEU A 41 -25.35 13.35 22.38
C LEU A 41 -25.86 14.19 21.18
N TYR A 42 -26.30 15.43 21.43
CA TYR A 42 -26.82 16.35 20.41
C TYR A 42 -25.76 17.37 20.03
N PHE A 43 -25.63 17.65 18.73
CA PHE A 43 -25.05 18.89 18.21
C PHE A 43 -25.97 19.46 17.13
N ASP A 44 -26.34 20.73 17.33
CA ASP A 44 -27.11 21.61 16.44
C ASP A 44 -26.84 23.03 16.98
N ALA A 45 -26.56 24.08 16.22
CA ALA A 45 -26.67 24.31 14.77
C ALA A 45 -25.51 25.24 14.33
N ASP A 46 -25.16 25.43 13.06
CA ASP A 46 -25.86 25.13 11.81
C ASP A 46 -24.79 24.93 10.71
N ILE A 47 -24.96 23.93 9.82
CA ILE A 47 -24.20 23.75 8.56
C ILE A 47 -22.74 23.27 8.67
N MET A 48 -22.55 21.96 8.84
CA MET A 48 -21.94 21.07 7.82
C MET A 48 -21.76 19.68 8.44
N HIS A 49 -22.65 18.75 8.10
CA HIS A 49 -22.30 17.37 7.74
C HIS A 49 -23.55 16.61 7.28
N ILE A 50 -23.35 15.78 6.26
CA ILE A 50 -24.39 14.94 5.66
C ILE A 50 -24.69 13.78 6.61
N VAL A 51 -25.87 13.78 7.25
CA VAL A 51 -26.36 12.61 7.99
C VAL A 51 -27.01 11.63 7.01
N ILE A 52 -26.27 10.59 6.66
CA ILE A 52 -26.78 9.46 5.88
C ILE A 52 -26.91 8.22 6.79
N HIS A 53 -28.15 7.79 7.02
CA HIS A 53 -28.45 6.45 7.56
C HIS A 53 -28.48 5.45 6.40
N ARG A 54 -27.40 4.71 6.16
CA ARG A 54 -27.32 3.66 5.14
C ARG A 54 -26.47 2.47 5.62
N GLY A 55 -26.61 1.33 4.94
CA GLY A 55 -26.10 0.02 5.39
C GLY A 55 -24.74 -0.38 4.80
N ASP A 56 -24.36 -1.62 5.11
CA ASP A 56 -23.01 -2.21 5.05
C ASP A 56 -22.20 -1.99 3.74
N LYS A 57 -22.85 -1.74 2.60
CA LYS A 57 -22.15 -1.41 1.34
C LYS A 57 -21.60 0.01 1.29
N GLU A 58 -22.27 0.98 1.90
CA GLU A 58 -21.83 2.38 1.88
C GLU A 58 -20.84 2.70 3.02
N GLU A 59 -20.89 1.97 4.13
CA GLU A 59 -19.89 2.03 5.20
C GLU A 59 -18.49 1.62 4.69
N LYS A 60 -18.42 0.60 3.81
CA LYS A 60 -17.17 0.15 3.18
C LYS A 60 -16.60 1.15 2.17
N ILE A 61 -17.46 1.91 1.50
CA ILE A 61 -17.07 3.00 0.58
C ILE A 61 -16.54 4.20 1.37
N ASP A 62 -17.22 4.58 2.46
CA ASP A 62 -16.80 5.70 3.32
C ASP A 62 -15.45 5.45 4.00
N ILE A 63 -15.17 4.23 4.46
CA ILE A 63 -13.84 3.84 4.99
C ILE A 63 -12.75 3.97 3.92
N THR A 64 -12.99 3.45 2.70
CA THR A 64 -12.01 3.49 1.60
C THR A 64 -11.75 4.94 1.15
N ARG A 65 -12.81 5.76 1.08
CA ARG A 65 -12.76 7.17 0.74
C ARG A 65 -12.01 8.00 1.78
N ARG A 66 -12.23 7.74 3.07
CA ARG A 66 -11.49 8.39 4.16
C ARG A 66 -10.00 8.05 4.10
N ALA A 67 -9.66 6.78 3.91
CA ALA A 67 -8.28 6.33 3.71
C ALA A 67 -7.59 6.95 2.48
N PHE A 68 -8.32 7.24 1.40
CA PHE A 68 -7.81 8.02 0.26
C PHE A 68 -7.56 9.48 0.64
N LEU A 69 -8.54 10.16 1.25
CA LEU A 69 -8.43 11.59 1.59
C LEU A 69 -7.30 11.85 2.60
N ASP A 70 -7.12 10.94 3.57
CA ASP A 70 -6.06 11.02 4.59
C ASP A 70 -4.68 10.65 4.04
N TRP A 71 -4.60 9.77 3.03
CA TRP A 71 -3.37 9.59 2.23
C TRP A 71 -3.05 10.83 1.39
N LEU A 72 -4.05 11.41 0.73
CA LEU A 72 -3.86 12.51 -0.22
C LEU A 72 -3.23 13.73 0.43
N SER A 73 -3.75 14.15 1.58
CA SER A 73 -3.05 15.12 2.44
C SER A 73 -3.49 14.95 3.88
N PRO A 74 -2.54 14.84 4.85
CA PRO A 74 -2.87 14.84 6.27
C PRO A 74 -3.29 16.23 6.77
N ILE A 75 -3.12 17.29 5.96
CA ILE A 75 -3.53 18.65 6.32
C ILE A 75 -5.05 18.78 6.16
N ASN A 76 -5.72 19.15 7.26
CA ASN A 76 -7.16 19.37 7.31
C ASN A 76 -7.49 20.80 7.76
N PHE A 77 -7.79 21.67 6.79
CA PHE A 77 -8.14 23.07 7.04
C PHE A 77 -9.56 23.29 7.57
N PHE A 78 -10.44 22.26 7.63
CA PHE A 78 -11.82 22.43 8.10
C PHE A 78 -11.91 22.79 9.59
N LEU A 79 -11.09 22.16 10.44
CA LEU A 79 -11.01 22.50 11.86
C LEU A 79 -10.46 23.92 12.06
N GLN A 80 -9.42 24.29 11.29
CA GLN A 80 -8.84 25.63 11.35
C GLN A 80 -9.83 26.71 10.86
N GLN A 81 -10.60 26.45 9.80
CA GLN A 81 -11.69 27.33 9.35
C GLN A 81 -12.74 27.53 10.45
N ALA A 82 -13.15 26.45 11.13
CA ALA A 82 -14.13 26.52 12.22
C ALA A 82 -13.60 27.35 13.41
N ASP A 83 -12.36 27.10 13.83
CA ASP A 83 -11.70 27.84 14.90
C ASP A 83 -11.55 29.34 14.58
N VAL A 84 -11.11 29.69 13.37
CA VAL A 84 -10.98 31.09 12.94
C VAL A 84 -12.36 31.77 12.83
N SER A 85 -13.38 31.07 12.31
CA SER A 85 -14.74 31.63 12.20
C SER A 85 -15.35 31.95 13.58
N GLN A 86 -15.03 31.16 14.62
CA GLN A 86 -15.42 31.44 16.01
C GLN A 86 -14.75 32.67 16.62
N LEU A 87 -13.61 33.14 16.10
CA LEU A 87 -12.97 34.38 16.56
C LEU A 87 -13.69 35.66 16.09
N ARG A 88 -14.59 35.56 15.11
CA ARG A 88 -15.34 36.69 14.55
C ARG A 88 -16.35 37.24 15.56
N THR A 89 -16.22 38.52 15.91
CA THR A 89 -17.29 39.23 16.63
C THR A 89 -18.46 39.47 15.69
N LYS A 90 -19.66 39.02 16.08
CA LYS A 90 -20.89 39.21 15.30
C LYS A 90 -21.13 40.70 15.02
N GLY A 91 -21.40 41.04 13.76
CA GLY A 91 -21.61 42.42 13.31
C GLY A 91 -20.36 43.11 12.74
N THR A 92 -19.18 42.49 12.86
CA THR A 92 -17.92 43.03 12.28
C THR A 92 -17.61 42.47 10.89
N GLY A 93 -16.86 43.21 10.07
CA GLY A 93 -16.28 42.77 8.80
C GLY A 93 -17.21 42.76 7.58
N GLY A 94 -18.50 43.03 7.76
CA GLY A 94 -19.51 43.03 6.69
C GLY A 94 -19.24 44.00 5.54
N TRP A 95 -18.44 45.05 5.77
CA TRP A 95 -18.05 46.01 4.75
C TRP A 95 -17.24 45.39 3.60
N LEU A 96 -16.50 44.30 3.84
CA LEU A 96 -15.66 43.66 2.83
C LEU A 96 -16.52 43.04 1.72
N LEU A 97 -17.56 42.29 2.09
CA LEU A 97 -18.48 41.64 1.14
C LEU A 97 -19.29 42.66 0.33
N GLU A 98 -19.56 43.83 0.93
CA GLU A 98 -20.23 44.94 0.24
C GLU A 98 -19.28 45.79 -0.63
N HIS A 99 -17.97 45.57 -0.55
CA HIS A 99 -16.98 46.41 -1.23
C HIS A 99 -17.00 46.21 -2.76
N PRO A 100 -16.99 47.28 -3.59
CA PRO A 100 -17.07 47.15 -5.05
C PRO A 100 -15.97 46.29 -5.67
N LEU A 101 -14.75 46.32 -5.12
CA LEU A 101 -13.65 45.49 -5.61
C LEU A 101 -13.81 44.00 -5.23
N TYR A 102 -14.45 43.69 -4.10
CA TYR A 102 -14.75 42.30 -3.72
C TYR A 102 -15.83 41.74 -4.64
N LYS A 103 -16.95 42.45 -4.83
CA LYS A 103 -18.02 42.04 -5.74
C LYS A 103 -17.56 41.89 -7.18
N LYS A 104 -16.58 42.71 -7.62
CA LYS A 104 -15.92 42.52 -8.92
C LYS A 104 -15.14 41.19 -8.95
N TRP A 105 -14.27 40.95 -7.97
CA TRP A 105 -13.48 39.71 -7.86
C TRP A 105 -14.37 38.45 -7.75
N GLU A 106 -15.50 38.54 -7.06
CA GLU A 106 -16.48 37.44 -6.95
C GLU A 106 -17.13 37.11 -8.30
N SER A 107 -17.38 38.13 -9.15
CA SER A 107 -18.06 37.97 -10.44
C SER A 107 -17.15 37.72 -11.65
N ASP A 108 -15.90 38.19 -11.62
CA ASP A 108 -14.91 37.94 -12.68
C ASP A 108 -14.34 36.51 -12.53
N SER A 109 -14.02 35.83 -13.62
CA SER A 109 -13.37 34.49 -13.58
C SER A 109 -11.86 34.63 -13.79
N GLY A 110 -11.06 33.87 -13.04
CA GLY A 110 -9.60 33.90 -13.15
C GLY A 110 -8.93 35.12 -12.48
N SER A 111 -9.63 35.82 -11.60
CA SER A 111 -9.16 37.08 -11.02
C SER A 111 -8.47 36.91 -9.66
N THR A 112 -7.45 37.73 -9.36
CA THR A 112 -6.73 37.70 -8.08
C THR A 112 -6.99 38.97 -7.27
N LEU A 113 -7.45 38.79 -6.02
CA LEU A 113 -7.67 39.84 -5.03
C LEU A 113 -6.59 39.78 -3.94
N TRP A 114 -5.71 40.79 -3.90
CA TRP A 114 -4.67 40.92 -2.89
C TRP A 114 -5.12 41.85 -1.75
N CYS A 115 -5.33 41.25 -0.59
CA CYS A 115 -5.83 41.85 0.64
C CYS A 115 -4.68 42.20 1.61
N ARG A 116 -4.14 43.42 1.50
CA ARG A 116 -3.00 43.88 2.33
C ARG A 116 -3.51 44.46 3.64
N GLY A 117 -2.89 44.17 4.77
CA GLY A 117 -3.31 44.76 6.04
C GLY A 117 -2.26 44.72 7.13
N ILE A 118 -2.28 45.73 8.00
CA ILE A 118 -1.38 45.86 9.14
C ILE A 118 -1.50 44.66 10.12
N PRO A 119 -0.49 44.39 10.97
CA PRO A 119 -0.59 43.36 12.00
C PRO A 119 -1.86 43.52 12.85
N GLY A 120 -2.58 42.43 13.11
CA GLY A 120 -3.80 42.49 13.92
C GLY A 120 -4.98 43.26 13.30
N ALA A 121 -4.97 43.60 12.00
CA ALA A 121 -6.09 44.25 11.30
C ALA A 121 -7.34 43.35 11.10
N GLY A 122 -7.25 42.05 11.44
CA GLY A 122 -8.36 41.09 11.28
C GLY A 122 -8.34 40.30 9.96
N LYS A 123 -7.23 40.31 9.20
CA LYS A 123 -7.08 39.60 7.91
C LYS A 123 -7.61 38.16 7.91
N THR A 124 -7.11 37.32 8.82
CA THR A 124 -7.49 35.91 8.99
C THR A 124 -8.98 35.71 9.26
N VAL A 125 -9.58 36.59 10.08
CA VAL A 125 -11.03 36.57 10.37
C VAL A 125 -11.85 36.98 9.15
N LEU A 126 -11.34 37.90 8.33
CA LEU A 126 -11.97 38.32 7.07
C LEU A 126 -11.82 37.26 5.97
N ALA A 127 -10.68 36.57 5.89
CA ALA A 127 -10.47 35.43 4.99
C ALA A 127 -11.46 34.29 5.31
N SER A 128 -11.56 33.90 6.58
CA SER A 128 -12.57 32.94 7.06
C SER A 128 -14.00 33.40 6.75
N MET A 129 -14.30 34.70 6.90
CA MET A 129 -15.62 35.25 6.55
C MET A 129 -15.93 35.19 5.06
N VAL A 130 -14.94 35.32 4.18
CA VAL A 130 -15.10 35.10 2.73
C VAL A 130 -15.36 33.62 2.43
N VAL A 131 -14.61 32.71 3.06
CA VAL A 131 -14.83 31.26 2.93
C VAL A 131 -16.24 30.87 3.37
N ASP A 132 -16.70 31.36 4.54
CA ASP A 132 -18.08 31.16 5.02
C ASP A 132 -19.12 31.68 4.03
N HIS A 133 -18.89 32.88 3.46
CA HIS A 133 -19.81 33.52 2.54
C HIS A 133 -19.97 32.72 1.24
N LEU A 134 -18.85 32.40 0.59
CA LEU A 134 -18.82 31.64 -0.67
C LEU A 134 -19.39 30.22 -0.46
N SER A 135 -19.01 29.54 0.63
CA SER A 135 -19.52 28.21 0.97
C SER A 135 -21.02 28.22 1.29
N ALA A 136 -21.57 29.33 1.81
CA ALA A 136 -23.00 29.48 2.02
C ALA A 136 -23.75 29.85 0.73
N ALA A 137 -23.18 30.73 -0.11
CA ALA A 137 -23.76 31.17 -1.38
C ALA A 137 -23.85 30.04 -2.40
N PHE A 138 -22.80 29.22 -2.50
CA PHE A 138 -22.67 28.17 -3.52
C PHE A 138 -22.92 26.75 -3.03
N ARG A 139 -23.37 26.55 -1.78
CA ARG A 139 -23.57 25.22 -1.15
C ARG A 139 -24.28 24.17 -2.01
N ASN A 140 -25.28 24.60 -2.80
CA ASN A 140 -26.09 23.70 -3.63
C ASN A 140 -25.58 23.59 -5.08
N ASN A 141 -24.55 24.35 -5.46
CA ASN A 141 -23.96 24.32 -6.78
C ASN A 141 -22.63 23.54 -6.74
N LYS A 142 -22.68 22.26 -7.12
CA LYS A 142 -21.49 21.40 -7.14
C LYS A 142 -20.43 21.82 -8.17
N ASP A 143 -20.78 22.68 -9.13
CA ASP A 143 -19.88 23.12 -10.21
C ASP A 143 -19.03 24.33 -9.82
N ILE A 144 -19.12 24.79 -8.56
CA ILE A 144 -18.26 25.84 -7.99
C ILE A 144 -17.47 25.26 -6.81
N GLY A 145 -16.15 25.36 -6.88
CA GLY A 145 -15.24 24.93 -5.83
C GLY A 145 -14.91 26.06 -4.85
N VAL A 146 -14.79 25.75 -3.56
CA VAL A 146 -14.27 26.66 -2.53
C VAL A 146 -13.25 25.89 -1.70
N ALA A 147 -12.03 26.43 -1.58
CA ALA A 147 -10.96 25.87 -0.77
C ALA A 147 -10.20 26.99 -0.04
N CYS A 148 -9.62 26.66 1.12
CA CYS A 148 -8.78 27.58 1.88
C CYS A 148 -7.41 26.97 2.22
N ILE A 149 -6.45 27.86 2.46
CA ILE A 149 -5.11 27.55 2.96
C ILE A 149 -4.81 28.52 4.10
N TYR A 150 -4.49 27.99 5.28
CA TYR A 150 -4.01 28.76 6.43
C TYR A 150 -2.51 28.51 6.61
N LEU A 151 -1.70 29.46 6.17
CA LEU A 151 -0.24 29.34 6.21
C LEU A 151 0.26 29.54 7.65
N ASN A 152 1.17 28.66 8.10
CA ASN A 152 1.67 28.65 9.47
C ASN A 152 3.20 28.45 9.49
N HIS A 153 3.92 29.48 9.95
CA HIS A 153 5.38 29.49 10.06
C HIS A 153 5.98 28.37 10.93
N LYS A 154 5.17 27.67 11.76
CA LYS A 154 5.61 26.53 12.59
C LYS A 154 5.40 25.17 11.96
N GLU A 155 4.81 25.11 10.77
CA GLU A 155 4.48 23.85 10.11
C GLU A 155 5.16 23.73 8.75
N VAL A 156 6.26 24.44 8.50
CA VAL A 156 6.97 24.48 7.21
C VAL A 156 7.27 23.09 6.64
N ASP A 157 7.71 22.14 7.48
CA ASP A 157 8.03 20.77 7.07
C ASP A 157 6.77 19.94 6.70
N ASN A 158 5.60 20.35 7.19
CA ASN A 158 4.31 19.72 6.91
C ASN A 158 3.55 20.45 5.78
N GLN A 159 3.72 21.77 5.67
CA GLN A 159 3.10 22.67 4.69
C GLN A 159 4.00 22.89 3.46
N THR A 160 4.58 21.82 2.91
CA THR A 160 5.27 21.89 1.62
C THR A 160 4.30 22.27 0.50
N PRO A 161 4.76 22.84 -0.63
CA PRO A 161 3.88 23.17 -1.76
C PRO A 161 3.04 21.97 -2.22
N SER A 162 3.61 20.76 -2.31
CA SER A 162 2.86 19.55 -2.68
C SER A 162 1.73 19.24 -1.70
N LYS A 163 2.00 19.27 -0.39
CA LYS A 163 1.01 18.96 0.66
C LYS A 163 -0.09 20.02 0.77
N LEU A 164 0.25 21.29 0.54
CA LEU A 164 -0.71 22.40 0.47
C LEU A 164 -1.64 22.29 -0.74
N LEU A 165 -1.10 21.99 -1.93
CA LEU A 165 -1.93 21.81 -3.13
C LEU A 165 -2.78 20.52 -3.04
N ALA A 166 -2.24 19.45 -2.47
CA ALA A 166 -3.02 18.25 -2.16
C ALA A 166 -4.12 18.52 -1.11
N ALA A 167 -3.92 19.45 -0.17
CA ALA A 167 -4.94 19.89 0.78
C ALA A 167 -6.04 20.74 0.11
N VAL A 168 -5.70 21.57 -0.89
CA VAL A 168 -6.71 22.22 -1.76
C VAL A 168 -7.50 21.17 -2.53
N TRP A 169 -6.81 20.20 -3.13
CA TRP A 169 -7.45 19.12 -3.87
C TRP A 169 -8.40 18.29 -2.98
N ARG A 170 -7.95 17.88 -1.79
CA ARG A 170 -8.75 17.19 -0.75
C ARG A 170 -10.06 17.92 -0.44
N GLN A 171 -10.03 19.25 -0.33
CA GLN A 171 -11.22 20.06 -0.07
C GLN A 171 -12.21 20.02 -1.24
N LEU A 172 -11.72 20.10 -2.48
CA LEU A 172 -12.54 20.14 -3.69
C LEU A 172 -13.19 18.80 -4.05
N VAL A 173 -12.56 17.67 -3.70
CA VAL A 173 -13.11 16.33 -4.01
C VAL A 173 -13.98 15.71 -2.91
N LEU A 174 -14.18 16.39 -1.76
CA LEU A 174 -14.92 15.85 -0.60
C LEU A 174 -16.26 15.17 -0.94
N ASP A 175 -17.07 15.79 -1.81
CA ASP A 175 -18.43 15.35 -2.19
C ASP A 175 -18.56 14.98 -3.69
N ARG A 176 -17.42 14.71 -4.36
CA ARG A 176 -17.30 14.32 -5.77
C ARG A 176 -16.66 12.95 -5.95
N ASP A 177 -16.81 12.35 -7.13
CA ASP A 177 -16.02 11.16 -7.44
C ASP A 177 -14.52 11.53 -7.47
N ILE A 178 -13.67 10.59 -7.08
CA ILE A 178 -12.22 10.80 -6.94
C ILE A 178 -11.54 10.76 -8.32
N GLY A 179 -12.12 10.01 -9.28
CA GLY A 179 -11.66 9.94 -10.66
C GLY A 179 -10.49 8.97 -10.87
N SER A 180 -10.45 8.33 -12.03
CA SER A 180 -9.51 7.24 -12.33
C SER A 180 -8.03 7.64 -12.26
N ILE A 181 -7.69 8.88 -12.64
CA ILE A 181 -6.32 9.41 -12.55
C ILE A 181 -5.84 9.44 -11.09
N ALA A 182 -6.71 9.84 -10.18
CA ALA A 182 -6.42 9.93 -8.75
C ALA A 182 -6.34 8.56 -8.08
N GLU A 183 -7.21 7.62 -8.47
CA GLU A 183 -7.12 6.23 -8.03
C GLU A 183 -5.84 5.55 -8.49
N ASN A 184 -5.39 5.84 -9.72
CA ASN A 184 -4.14 5.30 -10.25
C ASN A 184 -2.92 5.88 -9.52
N LEU A 185 -2.93 7.18 -9.21
CA LEU A 185 -1.91 7.79 -8.35
C LEU A 185 -1.93 7.18 -6.94
N TYR A 186 -3.12 6.98 -6.36
CA TYR A 186 -3.27 6.32 -5.07
C TYR A 186 -2.69 4.91 -5.05
N LYS A 187 -3.04 4.06 -6.03
CA LYS A 187 -2.50 2.69 -6.16
C LYS A 187 -0.98 2.71 -6.29
N LYS A 188 -0.44 3.51 -7.24
CA LYS A 188 0.99 3.67 -7.50
C LYS A 188 1.81 3.97 -6.24
N HIS A 189 1.34 4.89 -5.41
CA HIS A 189 2.06 5.35 -4.22
C HIS A 189 1.78 4.53 -2.97
N ARG A 190 0.55 3.99 -2.83
CA ARG A 190 0.16 3.15 -1.69
C ARG A 190 0.88 1.80 -1.70
N GLU A 191 1.02 1.15 -2.86
CA GLU A 191 1.74 -0.12 -2.99
C GLU A 191 3.25 0.05 -2.68
N LYS A 192 3.78 1.27 -2.86
CA LYS A 192 5.19 1.61 -2.65
C LYS A 192 5.46 2.35 -1.33
N CYS A 193 4.43 2.63 -0.52
CA CYS A 193 4.54 3.44 0.70
C CYS A 193 5.25 4.81 0.50
N THR A 194 5.00 5.49 -0.63
CA THR A 194 5.62 6.80 -0.97
C THR A 194 4.60 7.94 -0.97
N GLU A 195 5.07 9.18 -0.81
CA GLU A 195 4.26 10.39 -1.04
C GLU A 195 4.25 10.77 -2.54
N PRO A 196 3.17 11.38 -3.07
CA PRO A 196 3.14 11.88 -4.44
C PRO A 196 4.00 13.14 -4.63
N LEU A 197 4.67 13.26 -5.78
CA LEU A 197 5.50 14.40 -6.13
C LEU A 197 4.67 15.65 -6.41
N LEU A 198 5.29 16.84 -6.31
CA LEU A 198 4.62 18.12 -6.59
C LEU A 198 3.97 18.14 -7.98
N GLU A 199 4.70 17.71 -9.01
CA GLU A 199 4.20 17.68 -10.38
C GLU A 199 3.01 16.74 -10.55
N GLU A 200 3.01 15.59 -9.87
CA GLU A 200 1.91 14.64 -9.91
C GLU A 200 0.65 15.23 -9.26
N VAL A 201 0.78 15.83 -8.07
CA VAL A 201 -0.31 16.54 -7.41
C VAL A 201 -0.85 17.68 -8.28
N VAL A 202 0.03 18.47 -8.89
CA VAL A 202 -0.34 19.58 -9.78
C VAL A 202 -1.06 19.07 -11.04
N ASN A 203 -0.61 17.98 -11.65
CA ASN A 203 -1.22 17.39 -12.84
C ASN A 203 -2.65 16.88 -12.57
N VAL A 204 -2.87 16.17 -11.46
CA VAL A 204 -4.22 15.67 -11.13
C VAL A 204 -5.12 16.81 -10.66
N LEU A 205 -4.64 17.72 -9.81
CA LEU A 205 -5.41 18.89 -9.38
C LEU A 205 -5.82 19.76 -10.58
N SER A 206 -4.90 20.08 -11.49
CA SER A 206 -5.19 20.85 -12.72
C SER A 206 -6.17 20.15 -13.65
N SER A 207 -6.29 18.82 -13.55
CA SER A 207 -7.30 18.04 -14.27
C SER A 207 -8.67 18.14 -13.59
N SER A 208 -8.74 17.93 -12.26
CA SER A 208 -9.97 18.11 -11.48
C SER A 208 -10.52 19.54 -11.55
N LEU A 209 -9.65 20.56 -11.59
CA LEU A 209 -10.06 21.97 -11.69
C LEU A 209 -10.82 22.28 -12.99
N LYS A 210 -10.62 21.53 -14.07
CA LYS A 210 -11.36 21.71 -15.35
C LYS A 210 -12.81 21.26 -15.26
N GLU A 211 -13.19 20.47 -14.26
CA GLU A 211 -14.59 20.07 -14.03
C GLU A 211 -15.43 21.17 -13.38
N PHE A 212 -14.79 22.20 -12.83
CA PHE A 212 -15.47 23.31 -12.16
C PHE A 212 -15.68 24.49 -13.10
N SER A 213 -16.87 25.07 -13.06
CA SER A 213 -17.19 26.33 -13.75
C SER A 213 -16.39 27.51 -13.19
N GLN A 214 -16.12 27.50 -11.87
CA GLN A 214 -15.29 28.48 -11.17
C GLN A 214 -14.77 27.86 -9.87
N VAL A 215 -13.56 28.22 -9.43
CA VAL A 215 -12.99 27.76 -8.16
C VAL A 215 -12.42 28.95 -7.39
N PHE A 216 -12.78 29.07 -6.11
CA PHE A 216 -12.23 30.09 -5.22
C PHE A 216 -11.21 29.45 -4.27
N VAL A 217 -9.97 29.94 -4.30
CA VAL A 217 -8.90 29.53 -3.37
C VAL A 217 -8.49 30.73 -2.51
N ILE A 218 -8.72 30.62 -1.20
CA ILE A 218 -8.44 31.67 -0.22
C ILE A 218 -7.16 31.30 0.52
N VAL A 219 -6.11 32.10 0.39
CA VAL A 219 -4.81 31.88 1.03
C VAL A 219 -4.56 32.97 2.08
N ASP A 220 -4.57 32.60 3.35
CA ASP A 220 -4.33 33.52 4.45
C ASP A 220 -2.85 33.52 4.89
N ALA A 221 -2.38 34.68 5.38
CA ALA A 221 -1.08 34.85 6.02
C ALA A 221 0.14 34.53 5.12
N MET A 222 0.15 35.01 3.87
CA MET A 222 1.25 34.81 2.91
C MET A 222 2.62 35.30 3.43
N ASP A 223 2.65 36.26 4.37
CA ASP A 223 3.88 36.73 5.03
C ASP A 223 4.49 35.74 6.01
N GLU A 224 3.72 34.77 6.51
CA GLU A 224 4.19 33.75 7.46
C GLU A 224 4.84 32.53 6.77
N TYR A 225 4.77 32.46 5.44
CA TYR A 225 5.31 31.35 4.65
C TYR A 225 6.71 31.65 4.09
N PRO A 226 7.68 30.70 4.09
CA PRO A 226 9.07 30.95 3.69
C PRO A 226 9.22 31.39 2.24
N GLU A 227 10.11 32.35 1.98
CA GLU A 227 10.28 33.00 0.67
C GLU A 227 10.44 32.01 -0.49
N PHE A 228 11.38 31.06 -0.41
CA PHE A 228 11.62 30.06 -1.46
C PHE A 228 10.38 29.18 -1.76
N GLN A 229 9.71 28.66 -0.72
CA GLN A 229 8.51 27.84 -0.92
C GLN A 229 7.31 28.68 -1.39
N ARG A 230 7.25 29.96 -0.98
CA ARG A 230 6.22 30.92 -1.41
C ARG A 230 6.26 31.15 -2.91
N GLU A 231 7.44 31.28 -3.52
CA GLU A 231 7.57 31.42 -4.97
C GLU A 231 6.99 30.20 -5.70
N ILE A 232 7.37 28.99 -5.29
CA ILE A 232 6.89 27.72 -5.86
C ILE A 232 5.37 27.60 -5.72
N LEU A 233 4.83 27.89 -4.53
CA LEU A 233 3.39 27.82 -4.26
C LEU A 233 2.61 28.83 -5.12
N LEU A 234 3.08 30.08 -5.22
CA LEU A 234 2.43 31.12 -6.02
C LEU A 234 2.50 30.83 -7.52
N GLN A 235 3.62 30.33 -8.03
CA GLN A 235 3.75 29.93 -9.43
C GLN A 235 2.76 28.81 -9.80
N ASN A 236 2.63 27.79 -8.94
CA ASN A 236 1.68 26.71 -9.17
C ASN A 236 0.22 27.17 -9.04
N LEU A 237 -0.12 27.99 -8.03
CA LEU A 237 -1.44 28.60 -7.89
C LEU A 237 -1.81 29.47 -9.11
N ALA A 238 -0.86 30.20 -9.67
CA ALA A 238 -1.05 31.00 -10.89
C ALA A 238 -1.29 30.14 -12.14
N ALA A 239 -0.68 28.95 -12.21
CA ALA A 239 -0.79 28.02 -13.33
C ALA A 239 -2.07 27.16 -13.33
N MET A 240 -2.90 27.25 -12.27
CA MET A 240 -4.06 26.37 -12.07
C MET A 240 -5.22 26.50 -13.08
N GLY A 241 -5.21 27.55 -13.90
CA GLY A 241 -6.18 27.75 -14.98
C GLY A 241 -7.03 29.01 -14.83
N SER A 242 -7.65 29.43 -15.94
CA SER A 242 -8.38 30.70 -16.04
C SER A 242 -9.74 30.73 -15.33
N ASN A 243 -10.16 29.63 -14.72
CA ASN A 243 -11.39 29.53 -13.92
C ASN A 243 -11.14 29.64 -12.40
N VAL A 244 -9.88 29.86 -11.98
CA VAL A 244 -9.48 29.92 -10.57
C VAL A 244 -9.34 31.36 -10.08
N ASN A 245 -10.12 31.71 -9.06
CA ASN A 245 -10.10 33.01 -8.39
C ASN A 245 -9.30 32.90 -7.09
N LEU A 246 -8.23 33.69 -6.97
CA LEU A 246 -7.35 33.70 -5.80
C LEU A 246 -7.67 34.90 -4.89
N LEU A 247 -7.82 34.68 -3.59
CA LEU A 247 -7.77 35.74 -2.58
C LEU A 247 -6.56 35.51 -1.69
N ILE A 248 -5.64 36.46 -1.64
CA ILE A 248 -4.40 36.35 -0.86
C ILE A 248 -4.40 37.43 0.23
N THR A 249 -4.24 37.06 1.50
CA THR A 249 -4.01 38.05 2.57
C THR A 249 -2.53 38.16 2.91
N SER A 250 -2.05 39.39 3.16
CA SER A 250 -0.67 39.60 3.61
C SER A 250 -0.44 40.89 4.40
N ARG A 251 0.73 41.02 5.04
CA ARG A 251 1.30 42.32 5.43
C ARG A 251 1.77 43.11 4.19
N PRO A 252 1.77 44.47 4.21
CA PRO A 252 2.05 45.30 3.02
C PRO A 252 3.50 45.32 2.53
N HIS A 253 4.43 44.67 3.24
CA HIS A 253 5.87 44.69 2.94
C HIS A 253 6.35 43.49 2.11
N ILE A 254 5.49 42.51 1.80
CA ILE A 254 5.81 41.52 0.77
C ILE A 254 5.66 42.19 -0.60
N SER A 255 6.64 42.01 -1.48
CA SER A 255 6.42 42.24 -2.90
C SER A 255 5.89 40.96 -3.57
N LEU A 256 4.70 41.07 -4.17
CA LEU A 256 4.18 40.07 -5.12
C LEU A 256 4.42 40.51 -6.58
N GLU A 257 5.23 41.55 -6.80
CA GLU A 257 5.48 42.13 -8.13
C GLU A 257 6.32 41.28 -9.12
N PRO A 258 7.17 40.31 -8.72
CA PRO A 258 7.93 39.50 -9.68
C PRO A 258 7.11 38.53 -10.57
N PHE A 259 5.82 38.34 -10.31
CA PHE A 259 5.05 37.22 -10.86
C PHE A 259 4.06 37.66 -11.94
N SER A 260 4.01 36.92 -13.07
CA SER A 260 3.10 37.17 -14.21
C SER A 260 1.65 36.71 -13.95
N LEU A 261 1.14 37.00 -12.75
CA LEU A 261 -0.30 36.98 -12.47
C LEU A 261 -0.92 38.24 -13.09
N SER A 262 -2.04 38.07 -13.80
CA SER A 262 -2.76 39.17 -14.46
C SER A 262 -3.29 40.22 -13.47
N ASP A 263 -3.25 41.50 -13.86
CA ASP A 263 -3.82 42.69 -13.20
C ASP A 263 -4.44 42.47 -11.80
N PHE A 264 -3.60 42.47 -10.76
CA PHE A 264 -4.03 42.30 -9.37
C PHE A 264 -5.06 43.36 -8.94
N ILE A 265 -6.20 42.92 -8.41
CA ILE A 265 -7.09 43.79 -7.66
C ILE A 265 -6.50 43.93 -6.25
N THR A 266 -6.01 45.12 -5.89
CA THR A 266 -5.44 45.36 -4.54
C THR A 266 -6.47 46.04 -3.64
N LEU A 267 -6.63 45.53 -2.42
CA LEU A 267 -7.50 46.10 -1.38
C LEU A 267 -6.76 46.18 -0.04
N ASP A 268 -6.80 47.35 0.59
CA ASP A 268 -6.23 47.56 1.92
C ASP A 268 -7.27 47.28 3.02
N ILE A 269 -6.94 46.34 3.91
CA ILE A 269 -7.72 45.92 5.08
C ILE A 269 -7.24 46.70 6.31
N GLN A 270 -8.16 47.45 6.91
CA GLN A 270 -8.02 48.08 8.22
C GLN A 270 -9.35 47.95 8.98
N ALA A 271 -9.31 47.81 10.32
CA ALA A 271 -10.53 47.75 11.12
C ALA A 271 -11.27 49.10 11.05
N THR A 272 -12.57 49.08 10.74
CA THR A 272 -13.37 50.32 10.77
C THR A 272 -13.63 50.75 12.22
N PRO A 273 -13.85 52.05 12.50
CA PRO A 273 -14.21 52.51 13.83
C PRO A 273 -15.45 51.82 14.41
N ASP A 274 -16.39 51.42 13.56
CA ASP A 274 -17.63 50.75 13.98
C ASP A 274 -17.41 49.26 14.26
N ASP A 275 -16.57 48.57 13.47
CA ASP A 275 -16.13 47.20 13.81
C ASP A 275 -15.40 47.19 15.16
N LEU A 276 -14.53 48.17 15.40
CA LEU A 276 -13.80 48.32 16.67
C LEU A 276 -14.75 48.60 17.85
N ARG A 277 -15.80 49.43 17.68
CA ARG A 277 -16.84 49.63 18.71
C ARG A 277 -17.51 48.31 19.08
N GLU A 278 -17.96 47.55 18.08
CA GLU A 278 -18.67 46.29 18.32
C GLU A 278 -17.75 45.23 18.96
N TYR A 279 -16.50 45.14 18.51
CA TYR A 279 -15.47 44.30 19.12
C TYR A 279 -15.20 44.66 20.59
N ILE A 280 -14.98 45.95 20.89
CA ILE A 280 -14.70 46.41 22.26
C ILE A 280 -15.92 46.17 23.17
N ASN A 281 -17.14 46.45 22.68
CA ASN A 281 -18.39 46.13 23.38
C ASN A 281 -18.47 44.66 23.78
N ALA A 282 -18.28 43.74 22.83
CA ALA A 282 -18.32 42.29 23.08
C ALA A 282 -17.29 41.86 24.15
N GLN A 283 -16.06 42.39 24.06
CA GLN A 283 -14.99 42.11 25.03
C GLN A 283 -15.26 42.69 26.42
N ILE A 284 -15.90 43.87 26.53
CA ILE A 284 -16.33 44.44 27.82
C ILE A 284 -17.47 43.61 28.42
N CYS A 285 -18.49 43.26 27.64
CA CYS A 285 -19.67 42.50 28.07
C CYS A 285 -19.33 41.13 28.67
N SER A 286 -18.28 40.48 28.18
CA SER A 286 -17.74 39.20 28.69
C SER A 286 -16.96 39.30 30.03
N SER A 287 -16.84 40.49 30.64
CA SER A 287 -15.88 40.74 31.73
C SER A 287 -16.48 41.38 32.99
N ARG A 288 -15.66 41.45 34.06
CA ARG A 288 -15.98 42.17 35.31
C ARG A 288 -16.13 43.69 35.14
N LEU A 289 -15.62 44.27 34.04
CA LEU A 289 -15.89 45.66 33.68
C LEU A 289 -17.36 45.90 33.34
N SER A 290 -18.08 44.89 32.84
CA SER A 290 -19.48 45.03 32.42
C SER A 290 -20.40 45.56 33.52
N GLN A 291 -20.13 45.25 34.79
CA GLN A 291 -20.87 45.78 35.94
C GLN A 291 -20.64 47.29 36.10
N HIS A 292 -19.38 47.73 36.05
CA HIS A 292 -19.01 49.14 36.19
C HIS A 292 -19.44 50.01 35.00
N VAL A 293 -19.51 49.41 33.80
CA VAL A 293 -19.85 50.11 32.55
C VAL A 293 -21.37 50.23 32.37
N LYS A 294 -22.16 49.21 32.73
CA LYS A 294 -23.64 49.24 32.66
C LYS A 294 -24.25 50.39 33.47
N ASP A 295 -23.66 50.73 34.61
CA ASP A 295 -24.14 51.80 35.48
C ASP A 295 -23.70 53.21 35.00
N LEU A 296 -22.76 53.31 34.04
CA LEU A 296 -22.15 54.56 33.58
C LEU A 296 -21.95 54.59 32.05
N PRO A 297 -22.99 54.89 31.25
CA PRO A 297 -22.87 54.97 29.79
C PRO A 297 -21.79 55.95 29.28
N LYS A 298 -21.50 57.03 30.04
CA LYS A 298 -20.41 57.96 29.71
C LYS A 298 -19.02 57.32 29.77
N LEU A 299 -18.81 56.36 30.67
CA LEU A 299 -17.55 55.62 30.78
C LEU A 299 -17.40 54.64 29.61
N GLN A 300 -18.51 54.07 29.12
CA GLN A 300 -18.52 53.23 27.92
C GLN A 300 -18.02 53.99 26.68
N GLU A 301 -18.58 55.17 26.43
CA GLU A 301 -18.13 56.02 25.33
C GLU A 301 -16.68 56.51 25.50
N GLU A 302 -16.26 56.86 26.72
CA GLU A 302 -14.85 57.25 26.99
C GLU A 302 -13.87 56.09 26.73
N ILE A 303 -14.27 54.84 27.02
CA ILE A 303 -13.48 53.64 26.68
C ILE A 303 -13.42 53.46 25.15
N HIS A 304 -14.55 53.59 24.45
CA HIS A 304 -14.58 53.48 22.98
C HIS A 304 -13.70 54.53 22.31
N GLU A 305 -13.93 55.82 22.58
CA GLU A 305 -13.19 56.91 21.93
C GLU A 305 -11.68 56.78 22.14
N LYS A 306 -11.24 56.50 23.39
CA LYS A 306 -9.81 56.45 23.71
C LYS A 306 -9.11 55.21 23.16
N ILE A 307 -9.76 54.03 23.18
CA ILE A 307 -9.17 52.83 22.59
C ILE A 307 -9.12 52.95 21.06
N ILE A 308 -10.21 53.38 20.41
CA ILE A 308 -10.26 53.48 18.93
C ILE A 308 -9.17 54.44 18.41
N VAL A 309 -8.93 55.56 19.09
CA VAL A 309 -7.86 56.52 18.74
C VAL A 309 -6.46 55.98 19.04
N ALA A 310 -6.28 55.08 20.02
CA ALA A 310 -4.99 54.52 20.38
C ALA A 310 -4.54 53.36 19.47
N VAL A 311 -5.50 52.59 18.92
CA VAL A 311 -5.20 51.30 18.23
C VAL A 311 -5.00 51.40 16.72
N ASP A 312 -5.29 52.54 16.10
CA ASP A 312 -5.08 52.85 14.67
C ASP A 312 -5.55 51.74 13.70
N GLY A 313 -6.69 51.12 13.98
CA GLY A 313 -7.25 50.03 13.15
C GLY A 313 -6.75 48.61 13.48
N MET A 314 -6.04 48.40 14.59
CA MET A 314 -5.58 47.08 15.04
C MET A 314 -6.48 46.46 16.12
N PHE A 315 -7.23 45.39 15.79
CA PHE A 315 -7.98 44.61 16.79
C PHE A 315 -7.07 43.97 17.84
N LEU A 316 -5.86 43.57 17.46
CA LEU A 316 -4.90 42.95 18.38
C LEU A 316 -4.46 43.90 19.50
N LEU A 317 -4.15 45.16 19.17
CA LEU A 317 -3.80 46.17 20.17
C LEU A 317 -5.03 46.54 21.02
N ALA A 318 -6.23 46.60 20.42
CA ALA A 318 -7.49 46.76 21.15
C ALA A 318 -7.72 45.62 22.16
N LYS A 319 -7.43 44.36 21.79
CA LYS A 319 -7.47 43.20 22.70
C LYS A 319 -6.53 43.40 23.88
N LEU A 320 -5.26 43.74 23.64
CA LEU A 320 -4.27 43.97 24.71
C LEU A 320 -4.67 45.12 25.65
N HIS A 321 -5.21 46.22 25.12
CA HIS A 321 -5.75 47.31 25.92
C HIS A 321 -6.93 46.86 26.79
N VAL A 322 -7.91 46.16 26.21
CA VAL A 322 -9.09 45.70 26.96
C VAL A 322 -8.68 44.67 28.03
N GLU A 323 -7.74 43.74 27.75
CA GLU A 323 -7.17 42.85 28.76
C GLU A 323 -6.46 43.61 29.90
N SER A 324 -5.70 44.66 29.58
CA SER A 324 -5.12 45.54 30.61
C SER A 324 -6.19 46.21 31.48
N LEU A 325 -7.30 46.65 30.89
CA LEU A 325 -8.43 47.23 31.62
C LEU A 325 -9.19 46.19 32.47
N LYS A 326 -9.35 44.94 32.00
CA LYS A 326 -10.03 43.85 32.73
C LYS A 326 -9.40 43.57 34.10
N THR A 327 -8.11 43.89 34.29
CA THR A 327 -7.39 43.80 35.58
C THR A 327 -7.69 44.92 36.59
N LYS A 328 -8.42 45.98 36.22
CA LYS A 328 -8.58 47.18 37.06
C LYS A 328 -9.85 47.13 37.91
N ASN A 329 -9.66 47.05 39.23
CA ASN A 329 -10.75 46.89 40.21
C ASN A 329 -11.49 48.20 40.60
N THR A 330 -11.16 49.36 40.01
CA THR A 330 -11.86 50.63 40.32
C THR A 330 -11.99 51.51 39.08
N ILE A 331 -13.08 52.28 39.00
CA ILE A 331 -13.33 53.25 37.91
C ILE A 331 -12.16 54.26 37.79
N LYS A 332 -11.58 54.71 38.90
CA LYS A 332 -10.42 55.61 38.89
C LYS A 332 -9.18 54.96 38.25
N ALA A 333 -8.95 53.67 38.49
CA ALA A 333 -7.85 52.94 37.87
C ALA A 333 -8.09 52.69 36.36
N VAL A 334 -9.35 52.44 35.97
CA VAL A 334 -9.76 52.36 34.55
C VAL A 334 -9.50 53.70 33.85
N CYS A 335 -9.99 54.82 34.40
CA CYS A 335 -9.79 56.15 33.83
C CYS A 335 -8.30 56.53 33.72
N LYS A 336 -7.46 56.14 34.68
CA LYS A 336 -6.00 56.34 34.60
C LYS A 336 -5.38 55.51 33.47
N ALA A 337 -5.71 54.23 33.39
CA ALA A 337 -5.19 53.34 32.34
C ALA A 337 -5.59 53.85 30.94
N LEU A 338 -6.81 54.38 30.77
CA LEU A 338 -7.26 55.01 29.53
C LEU A 338 -6.46 56.27 29.14
N THR A 339 -5.77 56.94 30.07
CA THR A 339 -4.86 58.07 29.75
C THR A 339 -3.42 57.66 29.46
N GLU A 340 -3.07 56.40 29.72
CA GLU A 340 -1.70 55.84 29.62
C GLU A 340 -1.64 54.67 28.61
N LEU A 341 -2.57 54.61 27.65
CA LEU A 341 -2.61 53.55 26.63
C LEU A 341 -1.39 53.67 25.68
N PRO A 342 -0.63 52.58 25.45
CA PRO A 342 0.45 52.58 24.46
C PRO A 342 -0.15 52.67 23.05
N LYS A 343 0.59 53.28 22.12
CA LYS A 343 0.12 53.47 20.73
C LYS A 343 0.76 52.49 19.76
N ASN A 344 1.82 51.83 20.18
CA ASN A 344 2.53 50.82 19.41
C ASN A 344 2.18 49.42 19.93
N LEU A 345 2.12 48.44 19.02
CA LEU A 345 1.89 47.04 19.33
C LEU A 345 2.99 46.46 20.24
N TYR A 346 4.26 46.80 19.97
CA TYR A 346 5.39 46.31 20.77
C TYR A 346 5.39 46.88 22.20
N GLU A 347 5.06 48.15 22.40
CA GLU A 347 4.80 48.72 23.74
C GLU A 347 3.63 48.01 24.45
N GLY A 348 2.63 47.55 23.69
CA GLY A 348 1.55 46.71 24.19
C GLY A 348 2.03 45.34 24.68
N TYR A 349 3.02 44.73 24.01
CA TYR A 349 3.67 43.50 24.46
C TYR A 349 4.59 43.73 25.66
N ASP A 350 5.34 44.84 25.72
CA ASP A 350 6.13 45.20 26.91
C ASP A 350 5.25 45.30 28.15
N ILE A 351 4.07 45.94 28.05
CA ILE A 351 3.09 46.02 29.14
C ILE A 351 2.44 44.65 29.42
N ALA A 352 2.37 43.72 28.46
CA ALA A 352 1.97 42.35 28.74
C ALA A 352 3.04 41.58 29.52
N MET A 353 4.31 41.66 29.12
CA MET A 353 5.43 41.05 29.84
C MET A 353 5.60 41.65 31.24
N GLN A 354 5.52 42.97 31.42
CA GLN A 354 5.55 43.60 32.75
C GLN A 354 4.40 43.13 33.66
N ARG A 355 3.24 42.76 33.10
CA ARG A 355 2.14 42.13 33.86
C ARG A 355 2.42 40.66 34.21
N ILE A 356 3.26 39.97 33.44
CA ILE A 356 3.76 38.62 33.77
C ILE A 356 4.81 38.72 34.89
N GLU A 357 5.81 39.59 34.74
CA GLU A 357 6.86 39.80 35.76
C GLU A 357 6.33 40.28 37.12
N ALA A 358 5.17 40.97 37.13
CA ALA A 358 4.52 41.47 38.34
C ALA A 358 3.54 40.48 39.02
N GLN A 359 3.41 39.25 38.51
CA GLN A 359 2.65 38.18 39.17
C GLN A 359 3.44 37.59 40.35
N ASN A 360 2.84 36.63 41.07
CA ASN A 360 3.60 35.83 42.03
C ASN A 360 4.53 34.85 41.30
N GLU A 361 5.42 34.21 42.05
CA GLU A 361 6.48 33.36 41.50
C GLU A 361 5.93 32.16 40.70
N GLU A 362 4.96 31.44 41.25
CA GLU A 362 4.31 30.25 40.64
C GLU A 362 3.55 30.61 39.33
N ASP A 363 2.76 31.68 39.34
CA ASP A 363 2.05 32.17 38.16
C ASP A 363 3.02 32.68 37.07
N ARG A 364 4.12 33.35 37.47
CA ARG A 364 5.15 33.86 36.55
C ARG A 364 5.95 32.73 35.91
N GLU A 365 6.38 31.74 36.68
CA GLU A 365 7.06 30.55 36.17
C GLU A 365 6.17 29.78 35.19
N THR A 366 4.90 29.57 35.53
CA THR A 366 3.91 28.97 34.63
C THR A 366 3.78 29.75 33.32
N ALA A 367 3.70 31.08 33.37
CA ALA A 367 3.63 31.91 32.18
C ALA A 367 4.92 31.89 31.35
N HIS A 368 6.10 31.90 32.00
CA HIS A 368 7.40 31.81 31.33
C HIS A 368 7.57 30.47 30.61
N SER A 369 7.38 29.34 31.29
CA SER A 369 7.47 28.02 30.66
C SER A 369 6.41 27.85 29.56
N THR A 370 5.19 28.37 29.74
CA THR A 370 4.18 28.36 28.67
C THR A 370 4.66 29.13 27.43
N LEU A 371 5.22 30.33 27.60
CA LEU A 371 5.77 31.10 26.49
C LEU A 371 6.98 30.41 25.84
N ILE A 372 7.87 29.80 26.63
CA ILE A 372 9.00 29.00 26.13
C ILE A 372 8.50 27.88 25.22
N TRP A 373 7.60 27.03 25.71
CA TRP A 373 7.05 25.90 24.97
C TRP A 373 6.30 26.36 23.71
N VAL A 374 5.33 27.27 23.85
CA VAL A 374 4.51 27.71 22.72
C VAL A 374 5.34 28.45 21.67
N ALA A 375 6.37 29.22 22.06
CA ALA A 375 7.22 29.95 21.12
C ALA A 375 8.26 29.08 20.41
N ASN A 376 8.85 28.09 21.11
CA ASN A 376 9.99 27.32 20.59
C ASN A 376 9.63 25.94 20.01
N ALA A 377 8.38 25.49 20.15
CA ALA A 377 7.97 24.18 19.65
C ALA A 377 8.07 24.07 18.11
N LYS A 378 8.52 22.89 17.64
CA LYS A 378 8.73 22.52 16.23
C LYS A 378 7.43 22.34 15.44
N ARG A 379 6.31 22.17 16.14
CA ARG A 379 4.94 22.25 15.62
C ARG A 379 4.03 22.83 16.70
N PRO A 380 2.81 23.30 16.38
CA PRO A 380 1.82 23.65 17.39
C PRO A 380 1.57 22.48 18.36
N LEU A 381 1.36 22.81 19.64
CA LEU A 381 1.11 21.84 20.71
C LEU A 381 -0.39 21.72 20.96
N SER A 382 -0.88 20.51 21.26
CA SER A 382 -2.22 20.36 21.81
C SER A 382 -2.29 20.88 23.26
N VAL A 383 -3.50 21.17 23.73
CA VAL A 383 -3.75 21.54 25.13
C VAL A 383 -3.22 20.48 26.10
N GLU A 384 -3.40 19.19 25.80
CA GLU A 384 -2.92 18.12 26.68
C GLU A 384 -1.40 17.93 26.61
N GLU A 385 -0.76 18.13 25.46
CA GLU A 385 0.70 18.15 25.33
C GLU A 385 1.32 19.23 26.21
N LEU A 386 0.82 20.47 26.12
CA LEU A 386 1.32 21.57 26.94
C LEU A 386 1.07 21.33 28.43
N ARG A 387 -0.13 20.85 28.80
CA ARG A 387 -0.47 20.56 30.21
C ARG A 387 0.42 19.47 30.81
N VAL A 388 0.79 18.44 30.04
CA VAL A 388 1.74 17.42 30.49
C VAL A 388 3.16 17.99 30.54
N ALA A 389 3.59 18.75 29.54
CA ALA A 389 4.92 19.36 29.49
C ALA A 389 5.20 20.27 30.70
N LEU A 390 4.24 21.11 31.08
CA LEU A 390 4.34 21.98 32.26
C LEU A 390 4.25 21.24 33.61
N ALA A 391 3.80 19.98 33.61
CA ALA A 391 3.64 19.16 34.82
C ALA A 391 4.81 18.20 35.08
N VAL A 392 5.77 18.10 34.15
CA VAL A 392 6.97 17.26 34.26
C VAL A 392 8.07 18.01 35.02
N GLU A 393 8.43 17.50 36.20
CA GLU A 393 9.50 18.05 37.04
C GLU A 393 10.85 17.38 36.72
N PRO A 394 11.92 18.14 36.41
CA PRO A 394 13.24 17.58 36.10
C PRO A 394 13.78 16.63 37.18
N GLY A 395 14.24 15.45 36.75
CA GLY A 395 14.79 14.42 37.65
C GLY A 395 13.75 13.56 38.39
N THR A 396 12.46 13.70 38.10
CA THR A 396 11.43 12.77 38.59
C THR A 396 11.36 11.50 37.73
N GLN A 397 10.82 10.41 38.30
CA GLN A 397 10.65 9.11 37.63
C GLN A 397 9.22 8.82 37.16
N HIS A 398 8.23 9.64 37.57
CA HIS A 398 6.83 9.49 37.15
C HIS A 398 6.11 10.84 37.15
N LEU A 399 5.08 11.00 36.30
CA LEU A 399 4.24 12.19 36.25
C LEU A 399 3.30 12.29 37.46
N ASP A 400 3.40 13.37 38.25
CA ASP A 400 2.38 13.69 39.25
C ASP A 400 1.16 14.35 38.60
N LYS A 401 0.05 13.61 38.54
CA LYS A 401 -1.21 14.11 37.95
C LYS A 401 -1.80 15.32 38.69
N ARG A 402 -1.31 15.66 39.90
CA ARG A 402 -1.72 16.86 40.65
C ARG A 402 -1.15 18.15 40.04
N ASN A 403 -0.04 18.06 39.30
CA ASN A 403 0.58 19.19 38.62
C ASN A 403 -0.10 19.55 37.28
N LEU A 404 -1.07 18.75 36.82
CA LEU A 404 -1.81 18.98 35.58
C LEU A 404 -2.79 20.16 35.71
N MET A 405 -2.26 21.38 35.61
CA MET A 405 -3.01 22.64 35.64
C MET A 405 -4.16 22.65 34.64
N ARG A 406 -5.22 23.42 34.94
CA ARG A 406 -6.31 23.66 33.99
C ARG A 406 -5.91 24.71 32.97
N ILE A 407 -6.36 24.55 31.73
CA ILE A 407 -5.98 25.44 30.63
C ILE A 407 -6.43 26.90 30.86
N GLU A 408 -7.54 27.13 31.58
CA GLU A 408 -7.99 28.49 31.92
C GLU A 408 -7.04 29.21 32.88
N ILE A 409 -6.31 28.47 33.72
CA ILE A 409 -5.29 29.04 34.63
C ILE A 409 -4.08 29.46 33.80
N ILE A 410 -3.55 28.54 32.98
CA ILE A 410 -2.42 28.78 32.07
C ILE A 410 -2.67 30.01 31.18
N LEU A 411 -3.86 30.10 30.57
CA LEU A 411 -4.23 31.25 29.74
C LEU A 411 -4.38 32.56 30.54
N SER A 412 -4.81 32.48 31.81
CA SER A 412 -4.98 33.68 32.65
C SER A 412 -3.65 34.32 33.07
N VAL A 413 -2.60 33.52 33.31
CA VAL A 413 -1.28 34.03 33.70
C VAL A 413 -0.50 34.62 32.52
N CYS A 414 -0.73 34.11 31.30
CA CYS A 414 -0.07 34.55 30.05
C CYS A 414 -0.50 35.95 29.53
N ALA A 415 -1.21 36.75 30.32
CA ALA A 415 -1.55 38.17 30.07
C ALA A 415 -2.22 38.51 28.71
N GLY A 416 -2.78 37.50 28.02
CA GLY A 416 -3.42 37.60 26.70
C GLY A 416 -2.50 37.34 25.49
N LEU A 417 -1.25 36.89 25.72
CA LEU A 417 -0.28 36.57 24.66
C LEU A 417 -0.47 35.17 24.05
N VAL A 418 -1.13 34.27 24.76
CA VAL A 418 -1.42 32.89 24.35
C VAL A 418 -2.93 32.71 24.19
N ILE A 419 -3.33 31.89 23.22
CA ILE A 419 -4.72 31.51 22.96
C ILE A 419 -4.82 30.00 22.71
N VAL A 420 -6.03 29.47 22.87
CA VAL A 420 -6.38 28.09 22.52
C VAL A 420 -7.50 28.13 21.50
N ASP A 421 -7.27 27.43 20.41
CA ASP A 421 -8.27 27.09 19.41
C ASP A 421 -9.08 25.90 19.93
N LYS A 422 -10.41 25.94 19.82
CA LYS A 422 -11.32 25.07 20.57
C LYS A 422 -11.62 23.76 19.86
N GLU A 423 -11.84 23.81 18.55
CA GLU A 423 -12.18 22.65 17.74
C GLU A 423 -10.94 21.78 17.50
N SER A 424 -9.81 22.42 17.16
CA SER A 424 -8.50 21.74 17.02
C SER A 424 -7.80 21.44 18.35
N SER A 425 -8.21 22.06 19.47
CA SER A 425 -7.55 21.95 20.78
C SER A 425 -6.04 22.30 20.75
N VAL A 426 -5.64 23.21 19.85
CA VAL A 426 -4.25 23.66 19.67
C VAL A 426 -3.97 24.91 20.49
N VAL A 427 -2.78 24.97 21.10
CA VAL A 427 -2.25 26.15 21.80
C VAL A 427 -1.32 26.93 20.88
N ARG A 428 -1.55 28.23 20.74
CA ARG A 428 -0.70 29.12 19.94
C ARG A 428 -0.57 30.52 20.53
N LEU A 429 0.39 31.28 20.00
CA LEU A 429 0.51 32.71 20.28
C LEU A 429 -0.68 33.47 19.66
N VAL A 430 -1.03 34.61 20.27
CA VAL A 430 -2.19 35.42 19.87
C VAL A 430 -2.09 36.00 18.45
N HIS A 431 -0.86 36.16 17.93
CA HIS A 431 -0.56 36.60 16.55
C HIS A 431 0.94 36.33 16.26
N TYR A 432 1.34 36.21 14.98
CA TYR A 432 2.74 35.99 14.60
C TYR A 432 3.72 37.07 15.08
N THR A 433 3.30 38.33 15.12
CA THR A 433 4.12 39.43 15.70
C THR A 433 4.45 39.23 17.19
N THR A 434 3.74 38.35 17.90
CA THR A 434 4.14 37.92 19.25
C THR A 434 5.34 36.96 19.21
N GLN A 435 5.47 36.12 18.17
CA GLN A 435 6.69 35.34 17.93
C GLN A 435 7.87 36.28 17.66
N GLU A 436 7.73 37.20 16.70
CA GLU A 436 8.78 38.19 16.36
C GLU A 436 9.26 38.97 17.60
N TYR A 437 8.34 39.34 18.49
CA TYR A 437 8.66 39.99 19.77
C TYR A 437 9.38 39.05 20.74
N LEU A 438 8.89 37.83 20.96
CA LEU A 438 9.51 36.86 21.87
C LEU A 438 10.93 36.49 21.40
N ASP A 439 11.13 36.29 20.10
CA ASP A 439 12.45 36.04 19.50
C ASP A 439 13.41 37.22 19.78
N SER A 440 12.92 38.47 19.68
CA SER A 440 13.72 39.67 19.94
C SER A 440 14.17 39.82 21.40
N ILE A 441 13.42 39.27 22.36
CA ILE A 441 13.74 39.29 23.80
C ILE A 441 14.30 37.96 24.32
N GLN A 442 14.38 36.92 23.48
CA GLN A 442 14.70 35.55 23.89
C GLN A 442 16.04 35.46 24.63
N ALA A 443 17.08 36.11 24.12
CA ALA A 443 18.41 36.10 24.75
C ALA A 443 18.45 36.78 26.14
N GLN A 444 17.46 37.62 26.48
CA GLN A 444 17.37 38.32 27.76
C GLN A 444 16.43 37.62 28.74
N HIS A 445 15.28 37.11 28.28
CA HIS A 445 14.25 36.53 29.15
C HIS A 445 14.24 34.99 29.16
N PHE A 446 14.67 34.33 28.08
CA PHE A 446 14.57 32.87 27.90
C PHE A 446 15.85 32.24 27.30
N PRO A 447 17.05 32.49 27.88
CA PRO A 447 18.33 32.10 27.28
C PRO A 447 18.52 30.57 27.16
N ASP A 448 17.93 29.79 28.08
CA ASP A 448 18.04 28.33 28.14
C ASP A 448 16.77 27.60 27.62
N ALA A 449 15.92 28.28 26.82
CA ALA A 449 14.63 27.77 26.35
C ALA A 449 14.68 26.37 25.69
N GLN A 450 15.69 26.11 24.85
CA GLN A 450 15.88 24.80 24.20
C GLN A 450 16.32 23.72 25.21
N THR A 451 17.06 24.11 26.24
CA THR A 451 17.51 23.24 27.34
C THR A 451 16.35 22.85 28.25
N GLU A 452 15.44 23.78 28.54
CA GLU A 452 14.21 23.48 29.30
C GLU A 452 13.35 22.45 28.55
N ILE A 453 13.05 22.70 27.27
CA ILE A 453 12.25 21.79 26.43
C ILE A 453 12.94 20.42 26.31
N ALA A 454 14.22 20.38 25.93
CA ALA A 454 14.96 19.12 25.81
C ALA A 454 15.05 18.37 27.15
N GLY A 455 15.30 19.07 28.26
CA GLY A 455 15.40 18.48 29.60
C GLY A 455 14.08 17.86 30.05
N THR A 456 12.97 18.57 29.83
CA THR A 456 11.62 18.07 30.11
C THR A 456 11.25 16.87 29.24
N LEU A 457 11.52 16.91 27.93
CA LEU A 457 11.26 15.77 27.04
C LEU A 457 12.10 14.55 27.40
N LEU A 458 13.40 14.72 27.68
CA LEU A 458 14.28 13.62 28.10
C LEU A 458 13.89 13.07 29.47
N THR A 459 13.39 13.91 30.40
CA THR A 459 12.88 13.46 31.71
C THR A 459 11.57 12.66 31.54
N PHE A 460 10.64 13.14 30.71
CA PHE A 460 9.40 12.44 30.39
C PHE A 460 9.67 11.07 29.71
N LEU A 461 10.64 11.02 28.79
CA LEU A 461 11.16 9.81 28.15
C LEU A 461 12.11 8.97 29.05
N ALA A 462 12.26 9.33 30.33
CA ALA A 462 12.99 8.56 31.34
C ALA A 462 12.08 8.06 32.48
N PHE A 463 10.76 8.25 32.37
CA PHE A 463 9.82 7.78 33.40
C PHE A 463 9.72 6.24 33.45
N ASP A 464 9.80 5.71 34.67
CA ASP A 464 9.75 4.28 34.93
C ASP A 464 8.34 3.71 34.71
N GLY A 465 8.24 2.60 33.98
CA GLY A 465 7.07 1.73 34.01
C GLY A 465 5.91 2.04 33.04
N TYR A 466 6.19 2.50 31.82
CA TYR A 466 5.20 2.43 30.73
C TYR A 466 5.06 0.97 30.19
N PRO A 467 3.95 0.24 30.40
CA PRO A 467 2.80 0.53 31.27
C PRO A 467 2.54 -0.54 32.35
N ASP A 468 2.37 -0.10 33.61
CA ASP A 468 1.38 -0.75 34.50
C ASP A 468 0.02 -0.02 34.45
N ARG A 469 -1.05 -0.78 34.70
CA ARG A 469 -2.44 -0.54 34.27
C ARG A 469 -3.18 0.49 35.13
N SER A 470 -2.86 1.78 35.00
CA SER A 470 -3.58 2.87 35.71
C SER A 470 -4.21 3.97 34.85
N TRP A 471 -3.95 4.02 33.54
CA TRP A 471 -4.73 4.83 32.60
C TRP A 471 -5.96 4.03 32.15
N LYS A 472 -7.09 4.25 32.84
CA LYS A 472 -8.39 3.61 32.54
C LYS A 472 -9.45 4.65 32.21
N SER A 473 -9.58 4.94 30.92
CA SER A 473 -10.84 5.31 30.26
C SER A 473 -11.04 4.34 29.09
N LYS A 474 -12.29 4.16 28.64
CA LYS A 474 -12.65 3.11 27.68
C LYS A 474 -12.64 3.65 26.24
N GLU A 475 -11.48 3.76 25.62
CA GLU A 475 -11.31 3.85 24.17
C GLU A 475 -9.87 3.40 23.83
N VAL A 476 -9.59 3.04 22.58
CA VAL A 476 -8.40 2.22 22.21
C VAL A 476 -7.23 3.06 21.67
N GLU A 477 -7.29 4.39 21.77
CA GLU A 477 -6.43 5.30 20.97
C GLU A 477 -5.47 6.21 21.76
N ASP A 478 -5.61 6.36 23.08
CA ASP A 478 -4.84 7.37 23.84
C ASP A 478 -3.36 6.96 24.11
N LEU A 479 -2.45 7.46 23.27
CA LEU A 479 -1.05 7.67 23.66
C LEU A 479 -0.98 8.71 24.81
N PRO A 480 -0.01 8.62 25.74
CA PRO A 480 0.20 9.68 26.73
C PRO A 480 0.49 11.00 25.98
N PRO A 481 -0.20 12.13 26.28
CA PRO A 481 -0.29 13.25 25.35
C PRO A 481 1.03 13.77 24.77
N LEU A 482 2.10 13.84 25.57
CA LEU A 482 3.40 14.35 25.14
C LEU A 482 4.24 13.36 24.31
N VAL A 483 3.86 12.08 24.17
CA VAL A 483 4.66 11.07 23.45
C VAL A 483 4.79 11.38 21.97
N GLU A 484 3.77 11.92 21.30
CA GLU A 484 3.92 12.25 19.88
C GLU A 484 4.91 13.40 19.68
N TYR A 485 4.79 14.50 20.43
CA TYR A 485 5.75 15.60 20.35
C TYR A 485 7.18 15.21 20.79
N SER A 486 7.32 14.21 21.66
CA SER A 486 8.62 13.75 22.18
C SER A 486 9.59 13.24 21.11
N GLN A 487 9.12 12.95 19.89
CA GLN A 487 9.98 12.61 18.74
C GLN A 487 11.01 13.71 18.41
N TYR A 488 10.69 14.98 18.72
CA TYR A 488 11.55 16.15 18.47
C TYR A 488 12.61 16.37 19.56
N CYS A 489 12.74 15.49 20.56
CA CYS A 489 13.63 15.69 21.71
C CYS A 489 15.10 15.90 21.32
N LEU A 490 15.60 15.17 20.31
CA LEU A 490 16.98 15.31 19.84
C LEU A 490 17.19 16.61 19.04
N ALA A 491 16.17 17.05 18.29
CA ALA A 491 16.20 18.33 17.56
C ALA A 491 16.19 19.55 18.49
N HIS A 492 15.64 19.41 19.71
CA HIS A 492 15.80 20.38 20.80
C HIS A 492 17.11 20.21 21.56
N ALA A 493 17.66 18.99 21.67
CA ALA A 493 18.89 18.72 22.40
C ALA A 493 20.16 19.23 21.68
N ALA A 494 20.14 19.34 20.35
CA ALA A 494 21.28 19.75 19.53
C ALA A 494 21.84 21.14 19.90
N GLY A 495 23.17 21.32 19.84
CA GLY A 495 23.81 22.61 20.09
C GLY A 495 24.21 22.84 21.55
N GLN A 496 23.68 23.85 22.23
CA GLN A 496 24.02 24.11 23.64
C GLN A 496 23.48 23.07 24.64
N PRO A 497 22.24 22.56 24.51
CA PRO A 497 21.69 21.62 25.47
C PRO A 497 22.48 20.31 25.56
N GLU A 498 23.15 19.86 24.48
CA GLU A 498 24.11 18.72 24.50
C GLU A 498 25.17 18.81 25.61
N VAL A 499 25.56 20.03 26.00
CA VAL A 499 26.56 20.25 27.06
C VAL A 499 25.91 20.29 28.44
N GLN A 500 24.77 20.98 28.56
CA GLN A 500 24.07 21.19 29.83
C GLN A 500 23.32 19.93 30.30
N LEU A 501 22.73 19.18 29.38
CA LEU A 501 21.94 17.95 29.63
C LEU A 501 22.73 16.67 29.38
N ARG A 502 24.06 16.77 29.23
CA ARG A 502 24.94 15.68 28.75
C ARG A 502 24.65 14.33 29.40
N ASP A 503 24.56 14.28 30.73
CA ASP A 503 24.40 13.01 31.45
C ASP A 503 22.99 12.40 31.27
N LEU A 504 21.96 13.25 31.20
CA LEU A 504 20.58 12.84 30.93
C LEU A 504 20.42 12.34 29.48
N LEU A 505 20.99 13.07 28.51
CA LEU A 505 21.00 12.70 27.09
C LEU A 505 21.75 11.39 26.85
N LEU A 506 22.92 11.19 27.47
CA LEU A 506 23.67 9.94 27.37
C LEU A 506 22.95 8.76 28.05
N ALA A 507 22.28 8.99 29.19
CA ALA A 507 21.46 7.97 29.83
C ALA A 507 20.29 7.53 28.93
N PHE A 508 19.57 8.49 28.34
CA PHE A 508 18.49 8.24 27.39
C PHE A 508 18.96 7.47 26.15
N LEU A 509 20.03 7.92 25.48
CA LEU A 509 20.57 7.27 24.27
C LEU A 509 21.03 5.83 24.53
N CYS A 510 21.51 5.51 25.73
CA CYS A 510 21.83 4.14 26.15
C CYS A 510 20.60 3.25 26.37
N GLN A 511 19.42 3.82 26.64
CA GLN A 511 18.18 3.08 26.96
C GLN A 511 17.16 3.03 25.80
N ALA A 512 17.35 3.84 24.74
CA ALA A 512 16.41 4.03 23.63
C ALA A 512 15.86 2.75 22.95
N PHE A 513 16.59 1.63 22.99
CA PHE A 513 16.09 0.34 22.44
C PHE A 513 14.84 -0.19 23.16
N GLN A 514 14.71 0.06 24.46
CA GLN A 514 13.56 -0.40 25.24
C GLN A 514 12.26 0.27 24.77
N TRP A 515 12.33 1.54 24.35
CA TRP A 515 11.20 2.29 23.83
C TRP A 515 10.66 1.71 22.52
N ARG A 516 11.53 1.39 21.55
CA ARG A 516 11.11 0.77 20.27
C ARG A 516 10.37 -0.56 20.50
N LYS A 517 10.89 -1.46 21.35
CA LYS A 517 10.22 -2.73 21.66
C LYS A 517 8.89 -2.56 22.39
N THR A 518 8.78 -1.55 23.26
CA THR A 518 7.59 -1.37 24.12
C THR A 518 6.44 -0.66 23.38
N LEU A 519 6.76 0.22 22.42
CA LEU A 519 5.77 0.92 21.58
C LEU A 519 5.44 0.14 20.29
N GLY A 520 6.46 -0.33 19.57
CA GLY A 520 6.31 -1.01 18.27
C GLY A 520 5.59 -2.36 18.32
N GLY A 521 5.54 -3.01 19.49
CA GLY A 521 4.80 -4.26 19.68
C GLY A 521 3.29 -4.10 19.92
N LYS A 522 2.74 -2.87 19.94
CA LYS A 522 1.32 -2.61 20.26
C LYS A 522 0.59 -1.61 19.35
N TYR A 523 1.29 -0.73 18.66
CA TYR A 523 0.67 0.39 17.93
C TYR A 523 1.29 0.55 16.53
N SER A 524 0.84 -0.27 15.58
CA SER A 524 1.42 -0.38 14.23
C SER A 524 0.98 0.73 13.25
N TRP A 525 0.84 1.98 13.72
CA TRP A 525 0.32 3.10 12.92
C TRP A 525 1.10 4.41 13.08
N ASN A 526 2.16 4.45 13.92
CA ASN A 526 2.87 5.68 14.22
C ASN A 526 4.19 5.80 13.44
N HIS A 527 4.08 5.80 12.10
CA HIS A 527 5.19 5.82 11.12
C HIS A 527 6.30 6.86 11.38
N LYS A 528 6.02 7.90 12.17
CA LYS A 528 6.98 8.95 12.53
C LYS A 528 8.11 8.46 13.45
N TRP A 529 7.84 7.49 14.35
CA TRP A 529 8.90 6.85 15.16
C TRP A 529 9.63 5.71 14.42
N ASP A 530 9.08 5.27 13.28
CA ASP A 530 9.74 4.36 12.33
C ASP A 530 10.55 5.10 11.25
N SER A 531 10.63 6.43 11.36
CA SER A 531 11.55 7.27 10.60
C SER A 531 12.85 7.48 11.38
N PRO A 532 14.02 7.61 10.73
CA PRO A 532 15.27 7.96 11.44
C PRO A 532 15.17 9.36 12.10
N PRO A 533 15.90 9.62 13.20
CA PRO A 533 17.01 8.85 13.76
C PRO A 533 16.58 7.69 14.68
N TRP A 534 15.31 7.28 14.66
CA TRP A 534 14.76 6.25 15.54
C TRP A 534 14.78 4.83 14.94
N ASN A 535 14.70 4.72 13.61
CA ASN A 535 14.78 3.44 12.88
C ASN A 535 16.22 2.94 12.70
N CYS A 536 16.82 2.46 13.79
CA CYS A 536 18.15 1.86 13.81
C CYS A 536 18.08 0.35 13.52
N PRO A 537 18.97 -0.23 12.67
CA PRO A 537 19.09 -1.68 12.53
C PRO A 537 19.57 -2.34 13.84
N ASP A 538 19.35 -3.66 13.96
CA ASP A 538 19.25 -4.36 15.25
C ASP A 538 20.56 -4.60 16.06
N PHE A 539 21.60 -3.83 15.80
CA PHE A 539 22.88 -3.91 16.51
C PHE A 539 22.78 -3.23 17.91
N PRO A 540 23.08 -3.93 19.03
CA PRO A 540 22.92 -3.34 20.37
C PRO A 540 24.10 -2.51 20.87
N SER A 541 25.31 -2.71 20.34
CA SER A 541 26.56 -2.29 21.00
C SER A 541 27.04 -0.86 20.71
N LYS A 542 26.57 -0.21 19.63
CA LYS A 542 27.05 1.15 19.20
C LYS A 542 25.93 2.17 18.95
N ARG A 543 24.68 1.81 19.26
CA ARG A 543 23.45 2.54 18.94
C ARG A 543 23.46 4.03 19.31
N ALA A 544 24.05 4.41 20.45
CA ALA A 544 24.12 5.81 20.87
C ALA A 544 24.94 6.70 19.92
N LEU A 545 26.00 6.16 19.29
CA LEU A 545 26.79 6.89 18.29
C LEU A 545 26.03 7.03 16.98
N TRP A 546 25.37 5.96 16.52
CA TRP A 546 24.52 5.98 15.33
C TRP A 546 23.37 6.98 15.45
N ILE A 547 22.62 6.97 16.57
CA ILE A 547 21.55 7.96 16.82
C ILE A 547 22.14 9.38 16.89
N SER A 548 23.31 9.57 17.53
CA SER A 548 23.98 10.88 17.56
C SER A 548 24.38 11.38 16.17
N ALA A 549 24.80 10.46 15.29
CA ALA A 549 25.15 10.78 13.90
C ALA A 549 23.91 11.11 13.06
N ALA A 550 22.85 10.32 13.17
CA ALA A 550 21.57 10.50 12.48
C ALA A 550 20.76 11.71 13.00
N ALA A 551 21.03 12.20 14.22
CA ALA A 551 20.34 13.34 14.84
C ALA A 551 21.19 14.64 14.92
N ASN A 552 22.34 14.69 14.25
CA ASN A 552 23.27 15.83 14.22
C ASN A 552 23.77 16.31 15.60
N LEU A 553 24.00 15.39 16.54
CA LEU A 553 24.47 15.71 17.89
C LEU A 553 26.01 15.81 17.92
N GLU A 554 26.53 16.88 17.31
CA GLU A 554 27.97 17.15 17.09
C GLU A 554 28.83 16.89 18.34
N LYS A 555 28.40 17.43 19.48
CA LYS A 555 29.18 17.37 20.73
C LYS A 555 29.06 16.00 21.37
N THR A 556 27.88 15.40 21.34
CA THR A 556 27.56 14.09 21.89
C THR A 556 28.33 12.99 21.17
N ALA A 557 28.31 12.98 19.84
CA ALA A 557 29.14 12.09 19.01
C ALA A 557 30.63 12.30 19.34
N GLY A 558 31.08 13.55 19.41
CA GLY A 558 32.46 13.91 19.78
C GLY A 558 32.87 13.51 21.22
N PHE A 559 31.93 13.33 22.16
CA PHE A 559 32.19 12.78 23.49
C PHE A 559 32.24 11.26 23.50
N LEU A 560 31.31 10.59 22.81
CA LEU A 560 31.29 9.13 22.67
C LEU A 560 32.60 8.62 22.03
N LEU A 561 33.07 9.30 20.98
CA LEU A 561 34.34 9.02 20.29
C LEU A 561 35.61 9.34 21.10
N LYS A 562 35.49 9.94 22.30
CA LYS A 562 36.62 10.16 23.24
C LYS A 562 36.65 9.16 24.40
N GLY A 563 35.57 8.41 24.63
CA GLY A 563 35.29 7.79 25.93
C GLY A 563 35.60 6.30 26.10
N ALA A 564 36.01 5.58 25.05
CA ALA A 564 36.03 4.11 25.05
C ALA A 564 37.04 3.49 24.06
N PRO A 565 37.37 2.19 24.20
CA PRO A 565 38.06 1.42 23.15
C PRO A 565 37.27 1.28 21.84
N LEU A 566 36.04 1.82 21.75
CA LEU A 566 35.21 1.92 20.55
C LEU A 566 35.93 2.56 19.35
N ALA A 567 36.91 3.46 19.59
CA ALA A 567 37.70 4.06 18.51
C ALA A 567 38.58 3.06 17.72
N GLN A 568 38.76 1.83 18.20
CA GLN A 568 39.48 0.77 17.46
C GLN A 568 38.56 -0.06 16.55
N HIS A 569 37.24 0.11 16.68
CA HIS A 569 36.22 -0.54 15.86
C HIS A 569 35.05 0.42 15.65
N LEU A 570 35.25 1.48 14.85
CA LEU A 570 34.12 2.15 14.21
C LEU A 570 33.44 1.12 13.29
N ASP A 571 32.12 0.96 13.40
CA ASP A 571 31.40 0.26 12.34
C ASP A 571 31.19 1.24 11.18
N ASN A 572 31.07 0.69 9.98
CA ASN A 572 31.00 1.49 8.77
C ASN A 572 29.63 2.18 8.58
N LEU A 573 28.66 1.97 9.47
CA LEU A 573 27.28 2.43 9.29
C LEU A 573 27.06 3.89 9.71
N GLU A 574 27.79 4.39 10.71
CA GLU A 574 27.61 5.76 11.25
C GLU A 574 28.00 6.85 10.24
N ILE A 575 28.99 6.59 9.38
CA ILE A 575 29.35 7.53 8.29
C ILE A 575 28.34 7.47 7.14
N ILE A 576 27.76 6.31 6.84
CA ILE A 576 26.71 6.15 5.82
C ILE A 576 25.46 6.96 6.22
N VAL A 577 24.95 6.78 7.45
CA VAL A 577 23.75 7.52 7.90
C VAL A 577 24.01 9.03 8.02
N ALA A 578 25.19 9.46 8.46
CA ALA A 578 25.55 10.88 8.49
C ALA A 578 25.64 11.49 7.07
N SER A 579 26.07 10.69 6.09
CA SER A 579 26.15 11.10 4.69
C SER A 579 24.77 11.17 4.03
N TYR A 580 23.88 10.21 4.34
CA TYR A 580 22.48 10.20 3.92
C TYR A 580 21.71 11.45 4.38
N TYR A 581 21.92 11.90 5.62
CA TYR A 581 21.23 13.06 6.21
C TYR A 581 21.90 14.42 5.97
N GLY A 582 22.99 14.51 5.22
CA GLY A 582 23.63 15.80 4.96
C GLY A 582 24.39 16.38 6.15
N HIS A 583 24.80 15.56 7.11
CA HIS A 583 25.44 16.03 8.35
C HIS A 583 26.95 16.22 8.18
N THR A 584 27.37 17.19 7.34
CA THR A 584 28.77 17.46 6.94
C THR A 584 29.76 17.40 8.11
N LYS A 585 29.46 18.06 9.23
CA LYS A 585 30.36 18.10 10.39
C LYS A 585 30.48 16.77 11.11
N ILE A 586 29.39 15.98 11.18
CA ILE A 586 29.43 14.63 11.75
C ILE A 586 30.30 13.75 10.86
N VAL A 587 30.13 13.81 9.54
CA VAL A 587 30.99 13.10 8.57
C VAL A 587 32.45 13.48 8.78
N GLN A 588 32.77 14.77 8.90
CA GLN A 588 34.14 15.23 9.17
C GLN A 588 34.68 14.71 10.51
N ILE A 589 33.88 14.74 11.58
CA ILE A 589 34.25 14.21 12.91
C ILE A 589 34.53 12.70 12.85
N LEU A 590 33.74 11.93 12.10
CA LEU A 590 33.92 10.49 11.93
C LEU A 590 35.19 10.18 11.13
N ILE A 591 35.42 10.88 10.01
CA ILE A 591 36.63 10.76 9.19
C ILE A 591 37.88 11.12 10.01
N ASP A 592 37.86 12.22 10.77
CA ASP A 592 38.97 12.65 11.65
C ASP A 592 39.22 11.66 12.82
N LYS A 593 38.29 10.73 13.05
CA LYS A 593 38.41 9.63 14.02
C LYS A 593 38.74 8.28 13.40
N GLY A 594 38.94 8.22 12.08
CA GLY A 594 39.34 7.01 11.36
C GLY A 594 38.19 6.13 10.89
N ALA A 595 37.00 6.70 10.67
CA ALA A 595 35.95 5.99 9.95
C ALA A 595 36.38 5.70 8.51
N ASP A 596 36.02 4.52 8.00
CA ASP A 596 36.30 4.14 6.62
C ASP A 596 35.41 4.93 5.67
N VAL A 597 36.02 5.66 4.73
CA VAL A 597 35.26 6.39 3.69
C VAL A 597 34.63 5.44 2.66
N ASN A 598 35.19 4.24 2.52
CA ASN A 598 34.67 3.16 1.65
C ASN A 598 33.68 2.23 2.37
N ALA A 599 33.20 2.69 3.54
CA ALA A 599 32.05 2.12 4.22
C ALA A 599 30.87 1.82 3.28
N ALA A 600 30.42 0.57 3.28
CA ALA A 600 29.22 0.11 2.57
C ALA A 600 28.40 -0.88 3.42
N GLY A 601 27.07 -0.87 3.26
CA GLY A 601 26.18 -1.87 3.86
C GLY A 601 24.69 -1.48 3.86
N GLY A 602 23.82 -2.50 3.74
CA GLY A 602 22.36 -2.35 3.70
C GLY A 602 21.84 -1.73 2.40
N GLU A 603 20.58 -1.32 2.41
CA GLU A 603 19.89 -0.67 1.28
C GLU A 603 20.60 0.63 0.84
N TYR A 604 21.17 1.36 1.81
CA TYR A 604 21.88 2.64 1.62
C TYR A 604 23.19 2.54 0.81
N GLY A 605 23.70 1.33 0.60
CA GLY A 605 24.93 1.13 -0.18
C GLY A 605 26.17 1.74 0.48
N SER A 606 26.97 2.52 -0.26
CA SER A 606 28.18 3.19 0.26
C SER A 606 27.91 4.59 0.81
N SER A 607 28.83 5.13 1.64
CA SER A 607 28.71 6.51 2.15
C SER A 607 28.61 7.56 1.02
N LEU A 608 29.32 7.32 -0.09
CA LEU A 608 29.30 8.16 -1.29
C LEU A 608 27.98 8.00 -2.07
N GLN A 609 27.45 6.79 -2.17
CA GLN A 609 26.14 6.52 -2.77
C GLN A 609 25.01 7.22 -1.99
N ALA A 610 25.02 7.11 -0.65
CA ALA A 610 24.04 7.75 0.22
C ALA A 610 24.08 9.30 0.14
N ALA A 611 25.28 9.90 0.04
CA ALA A 611 25.42 11.34 -0.20
C ALA A 611 24.93 11.75 -1.60
N ALA A 612 25.22 10.92 -2.61
CA ALA A 612 24.83 11.16 -4.00
C ALA A 612 23.31 11.02 -4.23
N GLN A 613 22.64 10.11 -3.53
CA GLN A 613 21.18 9.91 -3.58
C GLN A 613 20.41 11.18 -3.17
N TRP A 614 20.88 11.89 -2.16
CA TRP A 614 20.16 13.01 -1.53
C TRP A 614 20.69 14.41 -1.85
N GLY A 615 21.59 14.53 -2.84
CA GLY A 615 22.04 15.85 -3.31
C GLY A 615 23.08 16.53 -2.42
N HIS A 616 23.79 15.79 -1.56
CA HIS A 616 24.73 16.37 -0.58
C HIS A 616 26.11 16.66 -1.19
N THR A 617 26.18 17.62 -2.13
CA THR A 617 27.39 17.98 -2.89
C THR A 617 28.65 18.18 -2.01
N GLU A 618 28.51 18.87 -0.87
CA GLU A 618 29.65 19.11 0.05
C GLU A 618 30.21 17.80 0.63
N ILE A 619 29.34 16.85 0.98
CA ILE A 619 29.74 15.54 1.52
C ILE A 619 30.34 14.67 0.43
N VAL A 620 29.76 14.65 -0.77
CA VAL A 620 30.35 13.98 -1.95
C VAL A 620 31.78 14.47 -2.17
N GLN A 621 32.01 15.78 -2.15
CA GLN A 621 33.34 16.36 -2.33
C GLN A 621 34.31 15.97 -1.20
N ILE A 622 33.88 16.03 0.06
CA ILE A 622 34.68 15.62 1.22
C ILE A 622 35.07 14.13 1.14
N LEU A 623 34.13 13.24 0.81
CA LEU A 623 34.37 11.80 0.72
C LEU A 623 35.36 11.48 -0.41
N ILE A 624 35.16 12.07 -1.59
CA ILE A 624 36.07 11.89 -2.74
C ILE A 624 37.49 12.41 -2.41
N ASP A 625 37.62 13.60 -1.83
CA ASP A 625 38.94 14.17 -1.49
C ASP A 625 39.63 13.41 -0.33
N LYS A 626 38.90 12.56 0.39
CA LYS A 626 39.42 11.64 1.41
C LYS A 626 39.66 10.21 0.88
N GLY A 627 39.40 9.95 -0.40
CA GLY A 627 39.70 8.68 -1.05
C GLY A 627 38.55 7.66 -1.09
N ALA A 628 37.30 8.13 -1.11
CA ALA A 628 36.16 7.27 -1.43
C ALA A 628 36.25 6.77 -2.89
N ASP A 629 35.97 5.49 -3.10
CA ASP A 629 35.92 4.84 -4.40
C ASP A 629 34.62 5.23 -5.12
N VAL A 630 34.79 6.02 -6.18
CA VAL A 630 33.72 6.53 -7.04
C VAL A 630 32.96 5.40 -7.73
N ASN A 631 33.62 4.24 -7.95
CA ASN A 631 33.07 3.08 -8.63
C ASN A 631 32.71 1.92 -7.69
N ALA A 632 32.62 2.18 -6.38
CA ALA A 632 32.18 1.18 -5.40
C ALA A 632 30.76 0.66 -5.76
N ALA A 633 30.65 -0.66 -5.93
CA ALA A 633 29.42 -1.35 -6.26
C ALA A 633 28.66 -1.82 -5.01
N GLY A 634 27.33 -1.63 -4.99
CA GLY A 634 26.43 -2.06 -3.90
C GLY A 634 25.17 -1.20 -3.78
N GLY A 635 24.28 -1.55 -2.84
CA GLY A 635 22.99 -0.86 -2.64
C GLY A 635 21.98 -1.11 -3.77
N GLU A 636 20.81 -0.47 -3.68
CA GLU A 636 19.72 -0.59 -4.68
C GLU A 636 20.17 -0.09 -6.08
N TYR A 637 20.84 1.07 -6.13
CA TYR A 637 21.23 1.72 -7.38
C TYR A 637 22.54 1.20 -7.97
N GLY A 638 23.25 0.30 -7.27
CA GLY A 638 24.51 -0.28 -7.69
C GLY A 638 25.73 0.64 -7.64
N SER A 639 25.68 1.88 -8.16
CA SER A 639 26.79 2.85 -8.09
C SER A 639 26.38 4.26 -7.65
N SER A 640 27.36 5.06 -7.21
CA SER A 640 27.14 6.46 -6.83
C SER A 640 26.67 7.31 -8.01
N LEU A 641 27.10 6.98 -9.23
CA LEU A 641 26.70 7.66 -10.45
C LEU A 641 25.23 7.37 -10.75
N GLN A 642 24.82 6.09 -10.75
CA GLN A 642 23.41 5.72 -10.96
C GLN A 642 22.50 6.31 -9.87
N ALA A 643 22.93 6.36 -8.61
CA ALA A 643 22.18 7.05 -7.55
C ALA A 643 21.98 8.54 -7.84
N ALA A 644 23.04 9.27 -8.21
CA ALA A 644 22.95 10.68 -8.58
C ALA A 644 22.07 10.91 -9.83
N VAL A 645 22.19 10.03 -10.83
CA VAL A 645 21.41 10.06 -12.07
C VAL A 645 19.93 9.82 -11.79
N GLN A 646 19.58 8.77 -11.05
CA GLN A 646 18.21 8.39 -10.73
C GLN A 646 17.44 9.55 -10.07
N TRP A 647 18.09 10.29 -9.18
CA TRP A 647 17.50 11.41 -8.43
C TRP A 647 17.73 12.80 -9.05
N GLY A 648 18.31 12.89 -10.25
CA GLY A 648 18.39 14.16 -11.01
C GLY A 648 19.49 15.13 -10.57
N HIS A 649 20.50 14.68 -9.82
CA HIS A 649 21.53 15.57 -9.23
C HIS A 649 22.65 15.93 -10.22
N THR A 650 22.37 16.78 -11.20
CA THR A 650 23.30 17.17 -12.28
C THR A 650 24.71 17.54 -11.79
N GLU A 651 24.83 18.35 -10.73
CA GLU A 651 26.14 18.77 -10.20
C GLU A 651 26.97 17.57 -9.69
N ILE A 652 26.33 16.65 -8.96
CA ILE A 652 26.97 15.45 -8.42
C ILE A 652 27.34 14.49 -9.56
N VAL A 653 26.48 14.32 -10.56
CA VAL A 653 26.80 13.55 -11.78
C VAL A 653 28.06 14.10 -12.44
N GLN A 654 28.17 15.43 -12.59
CA GLN A 654 29.35 16.06 -13.19
C GLN A 654 30.63 15.84 -12.35
N ILE A 655 30.54 15.99 -11.02
CA ILE A 655 31.65 15.74 -10.08
C ILE A 655 32.12 14.29 -10.15
N LEU A 656 31.20 13.32 -10.10
CA LEU A 656 31.53 11.89 -10.12
C LEU A 656 32.20 11.50 -11.44
N ILE A 657 31.68 11.95 -12.58
CA ILE A 657 32.30 11.67 -13.89
C ILE A 657 33.69 12.30 -14.01
N ASP A 658 33.87 13.56 -13.58
CA ASP A 658 35.19 14.22 -13.61
C ASP A 658 36.21 13.61 -12.64
N LYS A 659 35.74 12.84 -11.66
CA LYS A 659 36.56 12.05 -10.72
C LYS A 659 36.74 10.58 -11.14
N GLY A 660 36.21 10.18 -12.30
CA GLY A 660 36.46 8.87 -12.92
C GLY A 660 35.37 7.82 -12.69
N ALA A 661 34.11 8.23 -12.49
CA ALA A 661 32.97 7.31 -12.50
C ALA A 661 32.83 6.60 -13.86
N ASP A 662 32.54 5.30 -13.84
CA ASP A 662 32.23 4.54 -15.06
C ASP A 662 30.83 4.87 -15.58
N VAL A 663 30.80 5.69 -16.63
CA VAL A 663 29.58 6.12 -17.33
C VAL A 663 28.79 4.92 -17.89
N ASN A 664 29.45 3.80 -18.18
CA ASN A 664 28.87 2.60 -18.76
C ASN A 664 28.73 1.44 -17.76
N GLY A 665 28.91 1.69 -16.46
CA GLY A 665 28.66 0.70 -15.42
C GLY A 665 27.21 0.21 -15.44
N THR A 666 27.03 -1.12 -15.40
CA THR A 666 25.73 -1.82 -15.36
C THR A 666 25.53 -2.56 -14.05
N VAL A 667 26.09 -2.06 -12.95
CA VAL A 667 25.88 -2.61 -11.61
C VAL A 667 24.53 -2.11 -11.10
N GLY A 668 23.58 -2.99 -10.78
CA GLY A 668 22.25 -2.61 -10.27
C GLY A 668 21.08 -2.85 -11.25
N GLU A 669 19.86 -2.86 -10.72
CA GLU A 669 18.64 -3.32 -11.42
C GLU A 669 18.18 -2.41 -12.57
N TYR A 670 18.60 -1.14 -12.53
CA TYR A 670 18.20 -0.11 -13.50
C TYR A 670 19.06 -0.08 -14.78
N GLY A 671 19.99 -1.03 -14.93
CA GLY A 671 20.88 -1.12 -16.08
C GLY A 671 21.90 0.02 -16.14
N SER A 672 22.17 0.57 -17.33
CA SER A 672 23.19 1.63 -17.49
C SER A 672 22.73 2.98 -16.94
N SER A 673 23.69 3.84 -16.58
CA SER A 673 23.38 5.24 -16.19
C SER A 673 22.55 5.97 -17.24
N LEU A 674 22.76 5.70 -18.53
CA LEU A 674 21.98 6.32 -19.61
C LEU A 674 20.54 5.78 -19.68
N GLN A 675 20.33 4.50 -19.40
CA GLN A 675 18.99 3.90 -19.30
C GLN A 675 18.21 4.50 -18.12
N ALA A 676 18.83 4.62 -16.93
CA ALA A 676 18.22 5.26 -15.77
C ALA A 676 17.85 6.74 -16.03
N ALA A 677 18.76 7.53 -16.62
CA ALA A 677 18.49 8.92 -16.99
C ALA A 677 17.32 9.04 -18.00
N ALA A 678 17.28 8.14 -18.99
CA ALA A 678 16.24 8.08 -20.01
C ALA A 678 14.88 7.61 -19.46
N GLN A 679 14.87 6.76 -18.42
CA GLN A 679 13.65 6.34 -17.73
C GLN A 679 13.02 7.49 -16.94
N GLN A 680 13.83 8.27 -16.21
CA GLN A 680 13.34 9.33 -15.31
C GLN A 680 13.06 10.67 -16.00
N GLY A 681 13.47 10.86 -17.25
CA GLY A 681 13.23 12.11 -17.99
C GLY A 681 14.30 13.18 -17.82
N HIS A 682 15.49 12.83 -17.30
CA HIS A 682 16.55 13.79 -16.99
C HIS A 682 17.35 14.22 -18.23
N THR A 683 16.76 15.05 -19.10
CA THR A 683 17.35 15.50 -20.37
C THR A 683 18.79 16.01 -20.24
N GLU A 684 19.09 16.87 -19.26
CA GLU A 684 20.44 17.43 -19.07
C GLU A 684 21.47 16.34 -18.74
N ILE A 685 21.10 15.40 -17.87
CA ILE A 685 21.95 14.26 -17.49
C ILE A 685 22.18 13.32 -18.68
N VAL A 686 21.15 13.05 -19.51
CA VAL A 686 21.31 12.32 -20.78
C VAL A 686 22.34 13.00 -21.68
N GLN A 687 22.29 14.33 -21.83
CA GLN A 687 23.26 15.07 -22.64
C GLN A 687 24.69 15.00 -22.07
N ILE A 688 24.85 15.08 -20.75
CA ILE A 688 26.15 14.95 -20.06
C ILE A 688 26.73 13.55 -20.25
N LEU A 689 25.95 12.50 -20.00
CA LEU A 689 26.38 11.10 -20.12
C LEU A 689 26.83 10.78 -21.56
N ILE A 690 26.03 11.14 -22.56
CA ILE A 690 26.39 10.98 -23.98
C ILE A 690 27.65 11.80 -24.32
N GLY A 691 27.74 13.04 -23.83
CA GLY A 691 28.92 13.91 -24.00
C GLY A 691 30.20 13.35 -23.38
N LYS A 692 30.09 12.43 -22.42
CA LYS A 692 31.19 11.77 -21.71
C LYS A 692 31.44 10.33 -22.18
N GLY A 693 30.73 9.85 -23.20
CA GLY A 693 30.98 8.54 -23.83
C GLY A 693 30.08 7.41 -23.35
N ALA A 694 28.86 7.70 -22.89
CA ALA A 694 27.85 6.68 -22.67
C ALA A 694 27.51 5.94 -23.97
N ASP A 695 27.39 4.62 -23.90
CA ASP A 695 26.91 3.80 -25.01
C ASP A 695 25.39 3.94 -25.15
N VAL A 696 24.99 4.61 -26.23
CA VAL A 696 23.60 4.87 -26.60
C VAL A 696 22.83 3.57 -26.89
N ASN A 697 23.53 2.50 -27.26
CA ASN A 697 22.98 1.19 -27.62
C ASN A 697 23.30 0.10 -26.58
N ALA A 698 23.64 0.49 -25.34
CA ALA A 698 23.81 -0.47 -24.26
C ALA A 698 22.53 -1.31 -24.07
N ALA A 699 22.68 -2.63 -24.09
CA ALA A 699 21.65 -3.60 -23.72
C ALA A 699 21.27 -3.45 -22.24
N GLY A 700 20.01 -3.67 -21.91
CA GLY A 700 19.49 -3.63 -20.53
C GLY A 700 18.49 -4.76 -20.32
N GLU A 701 18.45 -5.35 -19.13
CA GLU A 701 17.66 -6.57 -18.88
C GLU A 701 16.15 -6.31 -18.90
N PHE A 702 15.67 -5.34 -18.11
CA PHE A 702 14.23 -5.15 -17.91
C PHE A 702 13.56 -4.28 -18.99
N TYR A 703 14.12 -3.09 -19.26
CA TYR A 703 13.57 -2.11 -20.22
C TYR A 703 14.18 -2.17 -21.62
N GLY A 704 15.24 -2.96 -21.83
CA GLY A 704 16.07 -2.88 -23.04
C GLY A 704 16.99 -1.66 -23.04
N SER A 705 17.19 -1.08 -24.22
CA SER A 705 18.02 0.12 -24.44
C SER A 705 17.43 1.41 -23.83
N SER A 706 18.26 2.46 -23.74
CA SER A 706 17.83 3.79 -23.33
C SER A 706 16.72 4.36 -24.21
N LEU A 707 16.68 4.00 -25.51
CA LEU A 707 15.64 4.46 -26.43
C LEU A 707 14.28 3.78 -26.13
N GLN A 708 14.29 2.49 -25.82
CA GLN A 708 13.08 1.76 -25.38
C GLN A 708 12.57 2.31 -24.04
N ALA A 709 13.46 2.61 -23.09
CA ALA A 709 13.08 3.25 -21.82
C ALA A 709 12.45 4.65 -22.03
N ALA A 710 13.08 5.52 -22.82
CA ALA A 710 12.53 6.86 -23.13
C ALA A 710 11.18 6.78 -23.85
N ALA A 711 11.06 5.84 -24.79
CA ALA A 711 9.84 5.61 -25.56
C ALA A 711 8.68 5.08 -24.69
N LEU A 712 8.96 4.19 -23.73
CA LEU A 712 7.96 3.65 -22.80
C LEU A 712 7.40 4.72 -21.84
N TRP A 713 8.26 5.64 -21.39
CA TRP A 713 7.89 6.65 -20.39
C TRP A 713 7.46 8.01 -20.95
N GLY A 714 7.47 8.20 -22.28
CA GLY A 714 6.90 9.39 -22.93
C GLY A 714 7.87 10.56 -23.09
N HIS A 715 9.17 10.33 -23.00
CA HIS A 715 10.18 11.39 -22.97
C HIS A 715 10.61 11.82 -24.39
N THR A 716 9.72 12.54 -25.10
CA THR A 716 9.90 12.94 -26.52
C THR A 716 11.26 13.61 -26.80
N GLU A 717 11.73 14.52 -25.95
CA GLU A 717 13.03 15.19 -26.14
C GLU A 717 14.21 14.22 -26.04
N ILE A 718 14.15 13.27 -25.10
CA ILE A 718 15.19 12.24 -24.93
C ILE A 718 15.17 11.28 -26.11
N VAL A 719 14.01 10.90 -26.64
CA VAL A 719 13.89 10.12 -27.88
C VAL A 719 14.58 10.84 -29.04
N HIS A 720 14.34 12.15 -29.23
CA HIS A 720 15.05 12.93 -30.24
C HIS A 720 16.57 12.92 -30.05
N ILE A 721 17.05 13.16 -28.83
CA ILE A 721 18.49 13.18 -28.51
C ILE A 721 19.12 11.81 -28.78
N LEU A 722 18.53 10.71 -28.33
CA LEU A 722 19.08 9.36 -28.49
C LEU A 722 19.12 8.96 -29.97
N VAL A 723 18.05 9.19 -30.73
CA VAL A 723 18.02 8.88 -32.17
C VAL A 723 19.02 9.73 -32.96
N ASP A 724 19.13 11.03 -32.68
CA ASP A 724 20.12 11.91 -33.33
C ASP A 724 21.57 11.58 -32.93
N LYS A 725 21.77 10.79 -31.86
CA LYS A 725 23.07 10.27 -31.40
C LYS A 725 23.35 8.84 -31.87
N GLY A 726 22.47 8.24 -32.67
CA GLY A 726 22.68 6.93 -33.28
C GLY A 726 22.16 5.75 -32.46
N ALA A 727 21.10 5.95 -31.67
CA ALA A 727 20.33 4.86 -31.10
C ALA A 727 19.72 3.99 -32.21
N ASP A 728 19.81 2.66 -32.08
CA ASP A 728 19.14 1.72 -32.97
C ASP A 728 17.64 1.69 -32.65
N VAL A 729 16.87 2.31 -33.54
CA VAL A 729 15.40 2.38 -33.50
C VAL A 729 14.75 0.99 -33.54
N ASN A 730 15.47 -0.02 -34.05
CA ASN A 730 14.99 -1.38 -34.23
C ASN A 730 15.57 -2.39 -33.24
N ALA A 731 16.33 -1.93 -32.23
CA ALA A 731 16.73 -2.78 -31.11
C ALA A 731 15.49 -3.30 -30.39
N ALA A 732 15.37 -4.63 -30.25
CA ALA A 732 14.19 -5.32 -29.71
C ALA A 732 14.54 -6.21 -28.51
N GLU A 733 15.40 -5.69 -27.62
CA GLU A 733 15.90 -6.38 -26.43
C GLU A 733 15.02 -6.08 -25.21
N GLY A 734 14.80 -7.04 -24.32
CA GLY A 734 13.97 -6.87 -23.12
C GLY A 734 12.46 -7.15 -23.35
N ARG A 735 11.65 -6.96 -22.30
CA ARG A 735 10.25 -7.44 -22.24
C ARG A 735 9.31 -6.77 -23.26
N TYR A 736 9.55 -5.50 -23.57
CA TYR A 736 8.59 -4.65 -24.29
C TYR A 736 8.78 -4.64 -25.81
N GLY A 737 9.69 -5.46 -26.35
CA GLY A 737 10.05 -5.41 -27.77
C GLY A 737 10.73 -4.09 -28.14
N SER A 738 10.67 -3.72 -29.41
CA SER A 738 11.29 -2.51 -29.97
C SER A 738 10.83 -1.20 -29.31
N SER A 739 11.57 -0.11 -29.53
CA SER A 739 11.15 1.21 -29.04
C SER A 739 9.78 1.64 -29.58
N LEU A 740 9.40 1.17 -30.78
CA LEU A 740 8.07 1.42 -31.34
C LEU A 740 6.99 0.65 -30.55
N GLN A 741 7.21 -0.62 -30.23
CA GLN A 741 6.29 -1.41 -29.40
C GLN A 741 6.15 -0.80 -27.99
N ALA A 742 7.25 -0.33 -27.39
CA ALA A 742 7.24 0.35 -26.10
C ALA A 742 6.42 1.66 -26.11
N ALA A 743 6.56 2.50 -27.15
CA ALA A 743 5.77 3.72 -27.32
C ALA A 743 4.27 3.42 -27.52
N VAL A 744 3.96 2.40 -28.33
CA VAL A 744 2.59 1.94 -28.60
C VAL A 744 1.92 1.40 -27.34
N GLN A 745 2.63 0.67 -26.48
CA GLN A 745 2.06 0.08 -25.25
C GLN A 745 1.57 1.12 -24.23
N ARG A 746 2.00 2.39 -24.38
CA ARG A 746 1.76 3.50 -23.45
C ARG A 746 1.13 4.73 -24.11
N ASP A 747 0.64 4.57 -25.34
CA ASP A 747 -0.10 5.58 -26.11
C ASP A 747 0.65 6.88 -26.40
N HIS A 748 1.96 6.79 -26.56
CA HIS A 748 2.80 7.93 -26.89
C HIS A 748 2.78 8.21 -28.41
N THR A 749 1.63 8.64 -28.94
CA THR A 749 1.39 8.84 -30.39
C THR A 749 2.44 9.73 -31.08
N GLU A 750 2.93 10.77 -30.40
CA GLU A 750 4.01 11.63 -30.92
C GLU A 750 5.32 10.84 -31.11
N ILE A 751 5.69 10.02 -30.13
CA ILE A 751 6.87 9.15 -30.19
C ILE A 751 6.69 8.07 -31.28
N VAL A 752 5.49 7.51 -31.42
CA VAL A 752 5.15 6.58 -32.52
C VAL A 752 5.42 7.23 -33.89
N HIS A 753 4.99 8.48 -34.10
CA HIS A 753 5.31 9.22 -35.33
C HIS A 753 6.81 9.41 -35.51
N ILE A 754 7.52 9.87 -34.48
CA ILE A 754 8.97 10.13 -34.53
C ILE A 754 9.74 8.86 -34.89
N LEU A 755 9.46 7.73 -34.22
CA LEU A 755 10.17 6.47 -34.45
C LEU A 755 9.90 5.92 -35.86
N ILE A 756 8.65 5.96 -36.34
CA ILE A 756 8.31 5.54 -37.71
C ILE A 756 9.02 6.42 -38.75
N ASP A 757 8.99 7.74 -38.59
CA ASP A 757 9.65 8.66 -39.54
C ASP A 757 11.19 8.57 -39.48
N LYS A 758 11.74 8.03 -38.39
CA LYS A 758 13.17 7.69 -38.22
C LYS A 758 13.53 6.27 -38.68
N GLY A 759 12.58 5.48 -39.16
CA GLY A 759 12.82 4.16 -39.76
C GLY A 759 12.60 2.95 -38.84
N ALA A 760 11.71 3.07 -37.85
CA ALA A 760 11.22 1.91 -37.09
C ALA A 760 10.51 0.91 -38.01
N ASP A 761 10.82 -0.38 -37.84
CA ASP A 761 10.11 -1.47 -38.47
C ASP A 761 8.76 -1.70 -37.77
N VAL A 762 7.70 -1.26 -38.44
CA VAL A 762 6.30 -1.41 -38.02
C VAL A 762 5.91 -2.89 -37.85
N ASN A 763 6.64 -3.80 -38.48
CA ASN A 763 6.40 -5.26 -38.44
C ASN A 763 7.45 -6.01 -37.60
N ALA A 764 8.23 -5.30 -36.77
CA ALA A 764 9.16 -5.92 -35.83
C ALA A 764 8.42 -6.93 -34.93
N ALA A 765 8.92 -8.17 -34.91
CA ALA A 765 8.46 -9.22 -34.00
C ALA A 765 9.35 -9.23 -32.74
N GLY A 766 8.72 -9.26 -31.56
CA GLY A 766 9.41 -9.27 -30.27
C GLY A 766 8.49 -8.84 -29.14
N GLY A 767 8.97 -8.94 -27.89
CA GLY A 767 8.17 -8.64 -26.71
C GLY A 767 7.02 -9.61 -26.45
N GLU A 768 6.29 -9.36 -25.36
CA GLU A 768 5.22 -10.24 -24.84
C GLU A 768 4.00 -10.39 -25.80
N TYR A 769 3.68 -9.34 -26.57
CA TYR A 769 2.43 -9.24 -27.34
C TYR A 769 2.58 -9.37 -28.86
N GLY A 770 3.75 -9.76 -29.36
CA GLY A 770 4.03 -9.78 -30.80
C GLY A 770 4.17 -8.37 -31.38
N SER A 771 3.73 -8.17 -32.62
CA SER A 771 3.96 -6.94 -33.40
C SER A 771 3.44 -5.64 -32.74
N SER A 772 3.90 -4.48 -33.24
CA SER A 772 3.34 -3.18 -32.85
C SER A 772 1.83 -3.09 -33.03
N LEU A 773 1.28 -3.68 -34.10
CA LEU A 773 -0.17 -3.68 -34.35
C LEU A 773 -0.93 -4.54 -33.34
N GLN A 774 -0.39 -5.69 -32.95
CA GLN A 774 -0.99 -6.54 -31.90
C GLN A 774 -0.93 -5.85 -30.52
N THR A 775 0.19 -5.20 -30.22
CA THR A 775 0.38 -4.39 -29.00
C THR A 775 -0.63 -3.26 -28.89
N ALA A 776 -0.89 -2.52 -29.99
CA ALA A 776 -1.85 -1.42 -30.03
C ALA A 776 -3.29 -1.86 -29.75
N VAL A 777 -3.65 -3.09 -30.14
CA VAL A 777 -5.02 -3.61 -30.04
C VAL A 777 -5.35 -4.12 -28.63
N GLN A 778 -4.38 -4.62 -27.86
CA GLN A 778 -4.62 -5.17 -26.52
C GLN A 778 -5.17 -4.12 -25.52
N ARG A 779 -4.68 -2.87 -25.61
CA ARG A 779 -4.85 -1.87 -24.54
C ARG A 779 -6.22 -1.19 -24.49
N GLY A 780 -7.03 -1.31 -25.55
CA GLY A 780 -8.31 -0.58 -25.68
C GLY A 780 -9.43 -0.95 -24.72
N HIS A 781 -9.21 -1.94 -23.84
CA HIS A 781 -10.16 -2.34 -22.80
C HIS A 781 -10.30 -1.31 -21.65
N THR A 782 -9.64 -0.15 -21.74
CA THR A 782 -9.93 0.95 -20.80
C THR A 782 -11.26 1.62 -21.15
N GLU A 783 -12.15 1.81 -20.17
CA GLU A 783 -13.46 2.47 -20.34
C GLU A 783 -13.37 3.98 -20.70
N ILE A 784 -12.16 4.52 -20.89
CA ILE A 784 -11.92 5.94 -21.14
C ILE A 784 -11.94 6.18 -22.65
N ALA A 785 -13.02 6.78 -23.15
CA ALA A 785 -13.21 7.07 -24.58
C ALA A 785 -12.05 7.84 -25.24
N ALA A 786 -11.34 8.70 -24.50
CA ALA A 786 -10.15 9.41 -25.02
C ALA A 786 -8.95 8.46 -25.27
N VAL A 787 -8.80 7.43 -24.44
CA VAL A 787 -7.75 6.40 -24.60
C VAL A 787 -8.10 5.48 -25.77
N GLN A 788 -9.38 5.10 -25.91
CA GLN A 788 -9.88 4.37 -27.09
C GLN A 788 -9.67 5.15 -28.40
N GLN A 789 -9.84 6.47 -28.40
CA GLN A 789 -9.51 7.32 -29.56
C GLN A 789 -8.01 7.33 -29.87
N GLY A 790 -7.15 7.45 -28.86
CA GLY A 790 -5.69 7.38 -29.03
C GLY A 790 -5.21 6.03 -29.58
N HIS A 791 -5.72 4.91 -29.08
CA HIS A 791 -5.43 3.59 -29.63
C HIS A 791 -5.90 3.45 -31.08
N THR A 792 -7.09 3.95 -31.40
CA THR A 792 -7.66 3.89 -32.76
C THR A 792 -6.82 4.72 -33.75
N GLU A 793 -6.31 5.87 -33.31
CA GLU A 793 -5.34 6.69 -34.06
C GLU A 793 -4.02 5.93 -34.27
N ILE A 794 -3.44 5.32 -33.22
CA ILE A 794 -2.22 4.52 -33.34
C ILE A 794 -2.40 3.33 -34.29
N VAL A 795 -3.50 2.58 -34.17
CA VAL A 795 -3.84 1.49 -35.10
C VAL A 795 -3.96 2.01 -36.54
N GLN A 796 -4.62 3.15 -36.75
CA GLN A 796 -4.72 3.75 -38.08
C GLN A 796 -3.34 4.14 -38.63
N ILE A 797 -2.48 4.77 -37.83
CA ILE A 797 -1.11 5.14 -38.22
C ILE A 797 -0.29 3.91 -38.61
N LEU A 798 -0.27 2.86 -37.78
CA LEU A 798 0.47 1.63 -38.05
C LEU A 798 -0.01 0.97 -39.36
N VAL A 799 -1.32 0.87 -39.57
CA VAL A 799 -1.91 0.25 -40.77
C VAL A 799 -1.76 1.13 -42.02
N GLU A 800 -1.69 2.46 -41.90
CA GLU A 800 -1.33 3.35 -43.01
C GLU A 800 0.16 3.29 -43.37
N LYS A 801 1.02 3.02 -42.39
CA LYS A 801 2.48 2.88 -42.55
C LYS A 801 2.93 1.47 -42.95
N GLY A 802 2.01 0.53 -43.12
CA GLY A 802 2.28 -0.80 -43.69
C GLY A 802 2.41 -1.93 -42.66
N ALA A 803 1.77 -1.82 -41.50
CA ALA A 803 1.60 -2.95 -40.59
C ALA A 803 0.88 -4.11 -41.27
N ASP A 804 1.37 -5.34 -41.09
CA ASP A 804 0.72 -6.55 -41.55
C ASP A 804 -0.48 -6.87 -40.65
N VAL A 805 -1.68 -6.60 -41.16
CA VAL A 805 -2.96 -6.88 -40.51
C VAL A 805 -3.22 -8.38 -40.27
N ASN A 806 -2.42 -9.25 -40.89
CA ASN A 806 -2.48 -10.71 -40.77
C ASN A 806 -1.24 -11.30 -40.07
N ALA A 807 -0.44 -10.46 -39.38
CA ALA A 807 0.66 -10.93 -38.55
C ALA A 807 0.14 -11.97 -37.53
N ALA A 808 0.82 -13.12 -37.48
CA ALA A 808 0.49 -14.24 -36.60
C ALA A 808 1.51 -14.38 -35.48
N GLY A 809 1.03 -14.63 -34.25
CA GLY A 809 1.85 -14.85 -33.05
C GLY A 809 1.39 -14.02 -31.85
N GLY A 810 2.08 -14.15 -30.72
CA GLY A 810 1.65 -13.57 -29.44
C GLY A 810 0.42 -14.29 -28.84
N GLU A 811 0.07 -13.93 -27.61
CA GLU A 811 -0.97 -14.59 -26.78
C GLU A 811 -2.33 -14.80 -27.50
N TYR A 812 -2.72 -13.85 -28.36
CA TYR A 812 -4.06 -13.84 -29.00
C TYR A 812 -4.05 -14.21 -30.49
N GLY A 813 -2.94 -14.70 -31.04
CA GLY A 813 -2.82 -15.15 -32.43
C GLY A 813 -2.79 -14.03 -33.48
N SER A 814 -3.83 -13.20 -33.59
CA SER A 814 -3.95 -12.13 -34.61
C SER A 814 -4.55 -10.83 -34.04
N SER A 815 -4.23 -9.69 -34.68
CA SER A 815 -4.81 -8.39 -34.31
C SER A 815 -6.34 -8.35 -34.41
N LEU A 816 -6.93 -9.05 -35.39
CA LEU A 816 -8.39 -9.08 -35.54
C LEU A 816 -9.06 -9.86 -34.40
N GLN A 817 -8.44 -10.96 -33.96
CA GLN A 817 -8.91 -11.77 -32.84
C GLN A 817 -8.80 -11.03 -31.50
N ALA A 818 -7.69 -10.34 -31.25
CA ALA A 818 -7.54 -9.47 -30.08
C ALA A 818 -8.61 -8.35 -30.05
N ALA A 819 -8.85 -7.68 -31.20
CA ALA A 819 -9.87 -6.64 -31.30
C ALA A 819 -11.29 -7.18 -31.07
N ALA A 820 -11.55 -8.41 -31.54
CA ALA A 820 -12.82 -9.10 -31.36
C ALA A 820 -13.06 -9.59 -29.93
N GLN A 821 -12.00 -10.01 -29.22
CA GLN A 821 -12.04 -10.38 -27.80
C GLN A 821 -12.36 -9.18 -26.91
N TRP A 822 -11.67 -8.05 -27.12
CA TRP A 822 -11.78 -6.87 -26.26
C TRP A 822 -12.90 -5.89 -26.64
N GLY A 823 -13.73 -6.22 -27.65
CA GLY A 823 -14.92 -5.43 -28.00
C GLY A 823 -14.65 -4.16 -28.81
N HIS A 824 -13.54 -4.09 -29.54
CA HIS A 824 -13.11 -2.86 -30.22
C HIS A 824 -13.73 -2.73 -31.62
N THR A 825 -15.03 -2.42 -31.70
CA THR A 825 -15.80 -2.34 -32.96
C THR A 825 -15.11 -1.47 -34.04
N GLU A 826 -14.60 -0.29 -33.68
CA GLU A 826 -13.92 0.60 -34.65
C GLU A 826 -12.63 -0.02 -35.19
N ILE A 827 -11.81 -0.62 -34.31
CA ILE A 827 -10.57 -1.32 -34.68
C ILE A 827 -10.87 -2.54 -35.56
N VAL A 828 -11.86 -3.37 -35.20
CA VAL A 828 -12.35 -4.47 -36.05
C VAL A 828 -12.74 -3.94 -37.43
N GLN A 829 -13.48 -2.82 -37.47
CA GLN A 829 -13.93 -2.25 -38.73
C GLN A 829 -12.77 -1.73 -39.59
N ILE A 830 -11.73 -1.15 -38.99
CA ILE A 830 -10.49 -0.75 -39.67
C ILE A 830 -9.75 -1.97 -40.22
N LEU A 831 -9.46 -2.97 -39.38
CA LEU A 831 -8.69 -4.17 -39.74
C LEU A 831 -9.35 -4.95 -40.89
N VAL A 832 -10.66 -5.21 -40.80
CA VAL A 832 -11.39 -5.94 -41.84
C VAL A 832 -11.51 -5.14 -43.14
N ASN A 833 -11.62 -3.80 -43.08
CA ASN A 833 -11.57 -2.97 -44.29
C ASN A 833 -10.18 -2.90 -44.93
N LYS A 834 -9.13 -3.28 -44.19
CA LYS A 834 -7.73 -3.31 -44.65
C LYS A 834 -7.25 -4.71 -45.05
N GLY A 835 -8.12 -5.72 -45.00
CA GLY A 835 -7.85 -7.06 -45.49
C GLY A 835 -7.37 -8.06 -44.44
N ALA A 836 -7.70 -7.84 -43.17
CA ALA A 836 -7.55 -8.87 -42.14
C ALA A 836 -8.42 -10.11 -42.47
N ASP A 837 -7.84 -11.31 -42.33
CA ASP A 837 -8.52 -12.57 -42.58
C ASP A 837 -9.49 -12.90 -41.44
N VAL A 838 -10.79 -12.72 -41.71
CA VAL A 838 -11.88 -13.02 -40.78
C VAL A 838 -11.98 -14.50 -40.38
N ASN A 839 -11.30 -15.38 -41.10
CA ASN A 839 -11.25 -16.82 -40.86
C ASN A 839 -9.88 -17.33 -40.38
N ALA A 840 -8.96 -16.43 -40.01
CA ALA A 840 -7.72 -16.80 -39.35
C ALA A 840 -8.02 -17.61 -38.08
N ALA A 841 -7.36 -18.76 -37.95
CA ALA A 841 -7.41 -19.58 -36.75
C ALA A 841 -6.29 -19.17 -35.79
N GLY A 842 -6.65 -18.71 -34.59
CA GLY A 842 -5.73 -18.56 -33.47
C GLY A 842 -5.66 -19.81 -32.60
N GLU A 843 -4.93 -19.68 -31.49
CA GLU A 843 -4.64 -20.80 -30.58
C GLU A 843 -5.81 -21.08 -29.62
N GLU A 844 -5.85 -20.42 -28.45
CA GLU A 844 -6.82 -20.76 -27.38
C GLU A 844 -8.28 -20.48 -27.77
N TYR A 845 -8.58 -19.31 -28.34
CA TYR A 845 -9.96 -18.88 -28.64
C TYR A 845 -10.45 -19.21 -30.06
N GLY A 846 -9.68 -19.94 -30.87
CA GLY A 846 -10.07 -20.27 -32.25
C GLY A 846 -10.13 -19.03 -33.16
N SER A 847 -11.26 -18.78 -33.83
CA SER A 847 -11.40 -17.65 -34.77
C SER A 847 -11.88 -16.35 -34.10
N SER A 848 -11.71 -15.20 -34.77
CA SER A 848 -12.22 -13.92 -34.29
C SER A 848 -13.74 -13.93 -34.03
N LEU A 849 -14.50 -14.73 -34.77
CA LEU A 849 -15.95 -14.90 -34.55
C LEU A 849 -16.23 -15.69 -33.25
N GLN A 850 -15.42 -16.69 -32.92
CA GLN A 850 -15.52 -17.40 -31.64
C GLN A 850 -15.19 -16.47 -30.46
N ALA A 851 -14.14 -15.66 -30.57
CA ALA A 851 -13.76 -14.68 -29.54
C ALA A 851 -14.88 -13.64 -29.29
N ALA A 852 -15.41 -13.01 -30.34
CA ALA A 852 -16.52 -12.06 -30.21
C ALA A 852 -17.79 -12.72 -29.63
N ALA A 853 -18.05 -13.97 -29.99
CA ALA A 853 -19.19 -14.74 -29.50
C ALA A 853 -19.08 -15.09 -28.01
N LEU A 854 -17.89 -15.42 -27.52
CA LEU A 854 -17.64 -15.73 -26.09
C LEU A 854 -17.88 -14.51 -25.18
N TRP A 855 -17.42 -13.34 -25.62
CA TRP A 855 -17.41 -12.11 -24.80
C TRP A 855 -18.64 -11.22 -24.97
N GLY A 856 -19.59 -11.59 -25.83
CA GLY A 856 -20.89 -10.90 -25.92
C GLY A 856 -20.94 -9.71 -26.89
N HIS A 857 -19.97 -9.60 -27.80
CA HIS A 857 -19.85 -8.44 -28.69
C HIS A 857 -20.74 -8.57 -29.93
N THR A 858 -22.07 -8.45 -29.75
CA THR A 858 -23.08 -8.64 -30.80
C THR A 858 -22.79 -7.86 -32.09
N GLU A 859 -22.35 -6.61 -31.99
CA GLU A 859 -22.04 -5.77 -33.16
C GLU A 859 -20.84 -6.33 -33.95
N ILE A 860 -19.79 -6.79 -33.26
CA ILE A 860 -18.61 -7.40 -33.88
C ILE A 860 -18.98 -8.74 -34.53
N VAL A 861 -19.80 -9.57 -33.87
CA VAL A 861 -20.34 -10.80 -34.47
C VAL A 861 -21.06 -10.49 -35.79
N GLN A 862 -21.91 -9.46 -35.81
CA GLN A 862 -22.63 -9.06 -37.01
C GLN A 862 -21.69 -8.56 -38.12
N ILE A 863 -20.69 -7.73 -37.78
CA ILE A 863 -19.66 -7.25 -38.72
C ILE A 863 -18.86 -8.42 -39.33
N LEU A 864 -18.40 -9.37 -38.50
CA LEU A 864 -17.60 -10.51 -38.96
C LEU A 864 -18.41 -11.43 -39.89
N ILE A 865 -19.66 -11.74 -39.53
CA ILE A 865 -20.57 -12.54 -40.36
C ILE A 865 -20.84 -11.86 -41.72
N ASP A 866 -21.15 -10.56 -41.72
CA ASP A 866 -21.42 -9.83 -42.97
C ASP A 866 -20.16 -9.64 -43.85
N LYS A 867 -18.97 -9.85 -43.27
CA LYS A 867 -17.67 -9.87 -43.95
C LYS A 867 -17.19 -11.27 -44.35
N GLY A 868 -17.99 -12.30 -44.10
CA GLY A 868 -17.73 -13.67 -44.57
C GLY A 868 -16.97 -14.58 -43.59
N ALA A 869 -17.06 -14.32 -42.29
CA ALA A 869 -16.64 -15.28 -41.28
C ALA A 869 -17.47 -16.58 -41.38
N ASP A 870 -16.81 -17.72 -41.33
CA ASP A 870 -17.45 -19.04 -41.32
C ASP A 870 -18.05 -19.31 -39.94
N VAL A 871 -19.38 -19.29 -39.90
CA VAL A 871 -20.21 -19.56 -38.71
C VAL A 871 -19.95 -20.95 -38.12
N ASN A 872 -19.47 -21.90 -38.95
CA ASN A 872 -19.16 -23.27 -38.56
C ASN A 872 -17.64 -23.55 -38.50
N ALA A 873 -16.80 -22.50 -38.42
CA ALA A 873 -15.36 -22.62 -38.25
C ALA A 873 -15.01 -23.44 -36.99
N ALA A 874 -14.40 -24.60 -37.20
CA ALA A 874 -13.99 -25.51 -36.13
C ALA A 874 -12.58 -25.19 -35.61
N GLY A 875 -12.39 -25.24 -34.29
CA GLY A 875 -11.11 -25.00 -33.62
C GLY A 875 -11.26 -24.26 -32.29
N GLY A 876 -10.14 -24.01 -31.61
CA GLY A 876 -10.10 -23.38 -30.27
C GLY A 876 -10.68 -24.24 -29.15
N ARG A 877 -10.57 -23.75 -27.91
CA ARG A 877 -11.15 -24.33 -26.68
C ARG A 877 -12.62 -24.73 -26.86
N TYR A 878 -13.42 -23.85 -27.43
CA TYR A 878 -14.87 -24.01 -27.54
C TYR A 878 -15.29 -24.81 -28.79
N GLY A 879 -14.37 -25.16 -29.68
CA GLY A 879 -14.68 -25.92 -30.91
C GLY A 879 -15.51 -25.19 -31.98
N SER A 880 -16.41 -24.26 -31.62
CA SER A 880 -17.23 -23.47 -32.57
C SER A 880 -17.76 -22.16 -31.96
N SER A 881 -18.20 -21.22 -32.80
CA SER A 881 -18.75 -19.94 -32.33
C SER A 881 -20.07 -20.08 -31.56
N LEU A 882 -20.88 -21.10 -31.91
CA LEU A 882 -22.13 -21.37 -31.20
C LEU A 882 -21.87 -21.93 -29.79
N GLN A 883 -20.85 -22.77 -29.63
CA GLN A 883 -20.39 -23.22 -28.30
C GLN A 883 -19.85 -22.05 -27.46
N ALA A 884 -19.05 -21.16 -28.04
CA ALA A 884 -18.54 -19.97 -27.37
C ALA A 884 -19.67 -19.05 -26.87
N ALA A 885 -20.64 -18.72 -27.74
CA ALA A 885 -21.82 -17.93 -27.36
C ALA A 885 -22.68 -18.61 -26.27
N ALA A 886 -22.82 -19.93 -26.36
CA ALA A 886 -23.57 -20.73 -25.41
C ALA A 886 -22.91 -20.77 -24.02
N GLN A 887 -21.58 -20.85 -23.93
CA GLN A 887 -20.86 -20.75 -22.65
C GLN A 887 -20.96 -19.34 -22.05
N GLY A 888 -20.80 -18.31 -22.90
CA GLY A 888 -20.82 -16.90 -22.47
C GLY A 888 -22.19 -16.38 -22.01
N GLY A 889 -23.28 -17.09 -22.32
CA GLY A 889 -24.64 -16.68 -21.92
C GLY A 889 -25.31 -15.69 -22.88
N HIS A 890 -24.79 -15.55 -24.10
CA HIS A 890 -25.21 -14.48 -25.01
C HIS A 890 -26.37 -14.91 -25.90
N THR A 891 -27.60 -14.91 -25.35
CA THR A 891 -28.83 -15.35 -26.03
C THR A 891 -29.00 -14.72 -27.43
N GLU A 892 -28.74 -13.42 -27.58
CA GLU A 892 -28.86 -12.72 -28.87
C GLU A 892 -27.87 -13.26 -29.91
N ILE A 893 -26.61 -13.49 -29.51
CA ILE A 893 -25.57 -14.04 -30.39
C ILE A 893 -25.90 -15.49 -30.77
N VAL A 894 -26.38 -16.31 -29.83
CA VAL A 894 -26.87 -17.67 -30.12
C VAL A 894 -27.97 -17.62 -31.19
N GLN A 895 -28.94 -16.71 -31.05
CA GLN A 895 -30.02 -16.56 -32.02
C GLN A 895 -29.51 -16.13 -33.40
N ILE A 896 -28.58 -15.16 -33.46
CA ILE A 896 -27.92 -14.71 -34.71
C ILE A 896 -27.18 -15.87 -35.39
N LEU A 897 -26.35 -16.62 -34.65
CA LEU A 897 -25.55 -17.72 -35.19
C LEU A 897 -26.45 -18.84 -35.74
N VAL A 898 -27.49 -19.23 -34.98
CA VAL A 898 -28.44 -20.26 -35.41
C VAL A 898 -29.23 -19.83 -36.66
N ASP A 899 -29.70 -18.58 -36.71
CA ASP A 899 -30.43 -18.08 -37.89
C ASP A 899 -29.53 -17.84 -39.11
N LYS A 900 -28.21 -17.73 -38.91
CA LYS A 900 -27.18 -17.71 -39.96
C LYS A 900 -26.67 -19.11 -40.35
N GLY A 901 -27.20 -20.17 -39.74
CA GLY A 901 -26.92 -21.57 -40.13
C GLY A 901 -25.78 -22.25 -39.38
N ALA A 902 -25.54 -21.88 -38.12
CA ALA A 902 -24.71 -22.67 -37.21
C ALA A 902 -25.27 -24.09 -37.01
N ASP A 903 -24.40 -25.10 -37.05
CA ASP A 903 -24.76 -26.47 -36.71
C ASP A 903 -24.93 -26.60 -35.19
N VAL A 904 -26.19 -26.74 -34.77
CA VAL A 904 -26.62 -26.90 -33.37
C VAL A 904 -26.01 -28.14 -32.71
N ASN A 905 -25.61 -29.13 -33.50
CA ASN A 905 -24.99 -30.38 -33.04
C ASN A 905 -23.49 -30.48 -33.41
N ALA A 906 -22.83 -29.36 -33.69
CA ALA A 906 -21.40 -29.31 -33.96
C ALA A 906 -20.57 -29.87 -32.78
N ALA A 907 -19.87 -30.97 -33.04
CA ALA A 907 -19.06 -31.67 -32.05
C ALA A 907 -17.61 -31.17 -32.00
N GLY A 908 -17.05 -31.05 -30.79
CA GLY A 908 -15.66 -30.65 -30.54
C GLY A 908 -15.54 -29.66 -29.39
N GLY A 909 -14.31 -29.25 -29.05
CA GLY A 909 -14.02 -28.39 -27.89
C GLY A 909 -14.13 -29.12 -26.53
N GLU A 910 -13.78 -28.44 -25.45
CA GLU A 910 -13.83 -28.94 -24.06
C GLU A 910 -15.25 -29.41 -23.68
N TYR A 911 -16.28 -28.65 -24.04
CA TYR A 911 -17.70 -29.00 -23.77
C TYR A 911 -18.28 -30.02 -24.74
N GLY A 912 -17.60 -30.35 -25.84
CA GLY A 912 -18.09 -31.27 -26.87
C GLY A 912 -19.28 -30.79 -27.71
N SER A 913 -20.18 -29.91 -27.22
CA SER A 913 -21.33 -29.36 -27.99
C SER A 913 -21.95 -28.11 -27.34
N SER A 914 -22.71 -27.33 -28.12
CA SER A 914 -23.28 -26.04 -27.66
C SER A 914 -24.31 -26.18 -26.54
N LEU A 915 -25.08 -27.27 -26.54
CA LEU A 915 -26.04 -27.52 -25.46
C LEU A 915 -25.32 -27.95 -24.16
N GLN A 916 -24.11 -28.54 -24.20
CA GLN A 916 -23.31 -28.84 -23.00
C GLN A 916 -22.70 -27.56 -22.42
N ALA A 917 -22.17 -26.69 -23.28
CA ALA A 917 -21.68 -25.36 -22.89
C ALA A 917 -22.80 -24.52 -22.24
N ALA A 918 -23.99 -24.43 -22.84
CA ALA A 918 -25.15 -23.75 -22.24
C ALA A 918 -25.57 -24.37 -20.90
N ALA A 919 -25.49 -25.69 -20.77
CA ALA A 919 -25.84 -26.42 -19.56
C ALA A 919 -24.87 -26.18 -18.41
N GLN A 920 -23.55 -26.07 -18.67
CA GLN A 920 -22.55 -25.71 -17.66
C GLN A 920 -22.59 -24.20 -17.32
N GLY A 921 -22.80 -23.34 -18.31
CA GLY A 921 -22.93 -21.90 -18.07
C GLY A 921 -24.17 -21.49 -17.26
N GLY A 922 -25.16 -22.37 -17.09
CA GLY A 922 -26.39 -22.09 -16.35
C GLY A 922 -27.47 -21.37 -17.15
N HIS A 923 -27.34 -21.36 -18.48
CA HIS A 923 -28.12 -20.48 -19.36
C HIS A 923 -29.42 -21.14 -19.81
N THR A 924 -30.42 -21.23 -18.91
CA THR A 924 -31.70 -21.91 -19.14
C THR A 924 -32.40 -21.49 -20.45
N GLU A 925 -32.36 -20.20 -20.82
CA GLU A 925 -32.96 -19.70 -22.06
C GLU A 925 -32.25 -20.25 -23.30
N ILE A 926 -30.91 -20.27 -23.30
CA ILE A 926 -30.10 -20.83 -24.39
C ILE A 926 -30.32 -22.34 -24.50
N VAL A 927 -30.38 -23.06 -23.39
CA VAL A 927 -30.74 -24.49 -23.35
C VAL A 927 -32.09 -24.72 -24.04
N GLN A 928 -33.10 -23.90 -23.72
CA GLN A 928 -34.43 -24.01 -24.31
C GLN A 928 -34.42 -23.71 -25.83
N ILE A 929 -33.69 -22.67 -26.27
CA ILE A 929 -33.52 -22.33 -27.70
C ILE A 929 -32.84 -23.47 -28.47
N LEU A 930 -31.73 -24.01 -27.96
CA LEU A 930 -30.98 -25.07 -28.63
C LEU A 930 -31.80 -26.38 -28.72
N VAL A 931 -32.51 -26.75 -27.64
CA VAL A 931 -33.43 -27.91 -27.65
C VAL A 931 -34.57 -27.72 -28.66
N ASP A 932 -35.19 -26.55 -28.73
CA ASP A 932 -36.27 -26.28 -29.70
C ASP A 932 -35.77 -26.19 -31.16
N LYS A 933 -34.47 -25.91 -31.35
CA LYS A 933 -33.78 -25.94 -32.65
C LYS A 933 -33.22 -27.33 -33.01
N GLY A 934 -33.42 -28.34 -32.17
CA GLY A 934 -33.08 -29.74 -32.47
C GLY A 934 -31.70 -30.21 -31.99
N ALA A 935 -31.17 -29.64 -30.91
CA ALA A 935 -30.03 -30.19 -30.20
C ALA A 935 -30.35 -31.60 -29.65
N ASP A 936 -29.44 -32.56 -29.85
CA ASP A 936 -29.56 -33.91 -29.29
C ASP A 936 -29.23 -33.89 -27.79
N VAL A 937 -30.26 -34.11 -26.96
CA VAL A 937 -30.20 -34.13 -25.49
C VAL A 937 -29.37 -35.31 -24.93
N ASN A 938 -28.94 -36.26 -25.77
CA ASN A 938 -28.11 -37.41 -25.37
C ASN A 938 -26.80 -37.55 -26.18
N ALA A 939 -26.42 -36.56 -27.00
CA ALA A 939 -25.07 -36.49 -27.57
C ALA A 939 -23.98 -36.54 -26.48
N ALA A 940 -22.97 -37.38 -26.74
CA ALA A 940 -21.86 -37.62 -25.83
C ALA A 940 -20.55 -37.02 -26.37
N GLY A 941 -19.66 -36.61 -25.47
CA GLY A 941 -18.38 -35.97 -25.78
C GLY A 941 -18.06 -34.85 -24.81
N GLY A 942 -16.88 -34.24 -24.96
CA GLY A 942 -16.34 -33.26 -24.02
C GLY A 942 -15.87 -33.87 -22.69
N GLU A 943 -15.31 -33.03 -21.83
CA GLU A 943 -14.84 -33.35 -20.47
C GLU A 943 -15.99 -33.90 -19.60
N TYR A 944 -17.17 -33.30 -19.70
CA TYR A 944 -18.37 -33.74 -18.96
C TYR A 944 -19.02 -35.01 -19.51
N GLY A 945 -18.69 -35.44 -20.73
CA GLY A 945 -19.25 -36.64 -21.36
C GLY A 945 -20.74 -36.56 -21.77
N SER A 946 -21.60 -35.82 -21.05
CA SER A 946 -23.00 -35.54 -21.43
C SER A 946 -23.57 -34.26 -20.79
N PHE A 947 -24.68 -33.76 -21.34
CA PHE A 947 -25.40 -32.57 -20.85
C PHE A 947 -25.84 -32.65 -19.39
N LEU A 948 -26.29 -33.83 -18.96
CA LEU A 948 -26.80 -33.99 -17.61
C LEU A 948 -25.65 -33.97 -16.59
N GLN A 949 -24.45 -34.42 -16.98
CA GLN A 949 -23.23 -34.26 -16.18
C GLN A 949 -22.81 -32.79 -16.12
N ALA A 950 -22.79 -32.08 -17.24
CA ALA A 950 -22.46 -30.65 -17.29
C ALA A 950 -23.40 -29.79 -16.41
N ALA A 951 -24.72 -29.96 -16.54
CA ALA A 951 -25.70 -29.27 -15.70
C ALA A 951 -25.63 -29.68 -14.21
N ALA A 952 -25.26 -30.94 -13.94
CA ALA A 952 -25.10 -31.46 -12.59
C ALA A 952 -23.85 -30.94 -11.90
N GLN A 953 -22.75 -30.75 -12.63
CA GLN A 953 -21.53 -30.13 -12.12
C GLN A 953 -21.75 -28.65 -11.81
N GLY A 954 -22.38 -27.89 -12.72
CA GLY A 954 -22.57 -26.45 -12.55
C GLY A 954 -23.60 -26.03 -11.50
N GLY A 955 -24.35 -26.98 -10.91
CA GLY A 955 -25.36 -26.69 -9.88
C GLY A 955 -26.71 -26.21 -10.40
N HIS A 956 -26.98 -26.39 -11.69
CA HIS A 956 -28.14 -25.78 -12.35
C HIS A 956 -29.41 -26.63 -12.24
N THR A 957 -30.02 -26.65 -11.05
CA THR A 957 -31.22 -27.46 -10.72
C THR A 957 -32.33 -27.35 -11.77
N GLU A 958 -32.64 -26.16 -12.28
CA GLU A 958 -33.69 -25.96 -13.30
C GLU A 958 -33.34 -26.66 -14.62
N ILE A 959 -32.10 -26.54 -15.08
CA ILE A 959 -31.60 -27.20 -16.30
C ILE A 959 -31.63 -28.72 -16.11
N VAL A 960 -31.20 -29.25 -14.95
CA VAL A 960 -31.32 -30.68 -14.62
C VAL A 960 -32.77 -31.16 -14.70
N GLN A 961 -33.72 -30.39 -14.15
CA GLN A 961 -35.15 -30.74 -14.24
C GLN A 961 -35.68 -30.72 -15.68
N ILE A 962 -35.26 -29.75 -16.51
CA ILE A 962 -35.61 -29.67 -17.93
C ILE A 962 -35.04 -30.86 -18.71
N LEU A 963 -33.75 -31.16 -18.57
CA LEU A 963 -33.07 -32.26 -19.27
C LEU A 963 -33.69 -33.61 -18.92
N VAL A 964 -33.90 -33.90 -17.63
CA VAL A 964 -34.60 -35.12 -17.18
C VAL A 964 -36.04 -35.16 -17.69
N GLY A 965 -36.73 -34.01 -17.75
CA GLY A 965 -38.07 -33.90 -18.32
C GLY A 965 -38.14 -34.12 -19.83
N LYS A 966 -37.04 -33.85 -20.56
CA LYS A 966 -36.88 -34.06 -22.01
C LYS A 966 -36.34 -35.46 -22.37
N GLY A 967 -36.00 -36.29 -21.38
CA GLY A 967 -35.56 -37.67 -21.60
C GLY A 967 -34.04 -37.84 -21.73
N ALA A 968 -33.25 -37.00 -21.07
CA ALA A 968 -31.83 -37.27 -20.86
C ALA A 968 -31.63 -38.58 -20.07
N ASP A 969 -30.65 -39.40 -20.47
CA ASP A 969 -30.30 -40.62 -19.74
C ASP A 969 -29.59 -40.26 -18.42
N VAL A 970 -30.28 -40.55 -17.30
CA VAL A 970 -29.80 -40.30 -15.93
C VAL A 970 -28.51 -41.07 -15.62
N ASN A 971 -28.29 -42.21 -16.31
CA ASN A 971 -27.15 -43.10 -16.13
C ASN A 971 -26.17 -43.04 -17.32
N ALA A 972 -26.19 -41.95 -18.11
CA ALA A 972 -25.23 -41.72 -19.18
C ALA A 972 -23.80 -41.71 -18.63
N ALA A 973 -22.99 -42.68 -19.07
CA ALA A 973 -21.61 -42.87 -18.62
C ALA A 973 -20.60 -42.26 -19.60
N GLY A 974 -19.51 -41.73 -19.06
CA GLY A 974 -18.43 -41.06 -19.80
C GLY A 974 -18.00 -39.76 -19.12
N GLY A 975 -17.01 -39.07 -19.69
CA GLY A 975 -16.41 -37.86 -19.11
C GLY A 975 -15.54 -38.12 -17.87
N GLU A 976 -14.94 -37.06 -17.34
CA GLU A 976 -14.09 -37.05 -16.14
C GLU A 976 -14.87 -37.50 -14.89
N TYR A 977 -16.14 -37.14 -14.79
CA TYR A 977 -17.00 -37.54 -13.67
C TYR A 977 -17.59 -38.94 -13.84
N GLY A 978 -17.55 -39.54 -15.02
CA GLY A 978 -18.12 -40.87 -15.27
C GLY A 978 -19.65 -40.99 -15.19
N SER A 979 -20.35 -40.17 -14.39
CA SER A 979 -21.81 -40.14 -14.24
C SER A 979 -22.35 -38.81 -13.71
N SER A 980 -23.62 -38.50 -13.97
CA SER A 980 -24.26 -37.25 -13.53
C SER A 980 -24.36 -37.14 -12.01
N LEU A 981 -24.48 -38.27 -11.30
CA LEU A 981 -24.52 -38.30 -9.85
C LEU A 981 -23.17 -37.96 -9.24
N GLN A 982 -22.07 -38.39 -9.88
CA GLN A 982 -20.71 -38.10 -9.46
C GLN A 982 -20.33 -36.65 -9.74
N ALA A 983 -20.78 -36.08 -10.86
CA ALA A 983 -20.67 -34.65 -11.15
C ALA A 983 -21.39 -33.79 -10.08
N ALA A 984 -22.64 -34.11 -9.75
CA ALA A 984 -23.39 -33.42 -8.69
C ALA A 984 -22.75 -33.58 -7.29
N ALA A 985 -22.18 -34.76 -7.03
CA ALA A 985 -21.50 -35.07 -5.78
C ALA A 985 -20.16 -34.34 -5.63
N GLN A 986 -19.43 -34.10 -6.73
CA GLN A 986 -18.22 -33.28 -6.77
C GLN A 986 -18.55 -31.79 -6.55
N GLY A 987 -19.55 -31.27 -7.27
CA GLY A 987 -19.94 -29.84 -7.19
C GLY A 987 -20.61 -29.43 -5.87
N GLY A 988 -21.00 -30.37 -5.01
CA GLY A 988 -21.64 -30.07 -3.73
C GLY A 988 -23.15 -29.80 -3.82
N HIS A 989 -23.80 -30.25 -4.89
CA HIS A 989 -25.18 -29.88 -5.21
C HIS A 989 -26.20 -30.86 -4.61
N THR A 990 -26.43 -30.77 -3.30
CA THR A 990 -27.36 -31.63 -2.54
C THR A 990 -28.73 -31.81 -3.23
N GLU A 991 -29.35 -30.74 -3.73
CA GLU A 991 -30.67 -30.83 -4.38
C GLU A 991 -30.62 -31.65 -5.67
N ILE A 992 -29.57 -31.48 -6.50
CA ILE A 992 -29.37 -32.24 -7.73
C ILE A 992 -29.10 -33.73 -7.40
N VAL A 993 -28.30 -34.03 -6.39
CA VAL A 993 -28.10 -35.40 -5.89
C VAL A 993 -29.44 -36.03 -5.51
N GLN A 994 -30.30 -35.31 -4.76
CA GLN A 994 -31.64 -35.81 -4.40
C GLN A 994 -32.54 -36.02 -5.62
N ILE A 995 -32.49 -35.14 -6.62
CA ILE A 995 -33.25 -35.26 -7.87
C ILE A 995 -32.78 -36.48 -8.67
N LEU A 996 -31.47 -36.63 -8.91
CA LEU A 996 -30.89 -37.72 -9.71
C LEU A 996 -31.16 -39.09 -9.07
N VAL A 997 -30.91 -39.23 -7.77
CA VAL A 997 -31.26 -40.46 -7.02
C VAL A 997 -32.77 -40.71 -7.04
N GLY A 998 -33.60 -39.67 -6.90
CA GLY A 998 -35.05 -39.75 -7.02
C GLY A 998 -35.56 -40.14 -8.42
N LYS A 999 -34.70 -40.04 -9.44
CA LYS A 999 -34.97 -40.38 -10.84
C LYS A 999 -34.33 -41.70 -11.28
N GLY A 1000 -33.64 -42.40 -10.39
CA GLY A 1000 -33.06 -43.72 -10.65
C GLY A 1000 -31.61 -43.68 -11.15
N ALA A 1001 -30.84 -42.67 -10.75
CA ALA A 1001 -29.38 -42.72 -10.86
C ALA A 1001 -28.82 -43.92 -10.07
N ASP A 1002 -27.87 -44.65 -10.65
CA ASP A 1002 -27.14 -45.70 -9.96
C ASP A 1002 -26.14 -45.08 -8.97
N VAL A 1003 -26.42 -45.27 -7.68
CA VAL A 1003 -25.61 -44.77 -6.56
C VAL A 1003 -24.20 -45.41 -6.55
N ASN A 1004 -24.04 -46.57 -7.19
CA ASN A 1004 -22.78 -47.31 -7.30
C ASN A 1004 -22.23 -47.33 -8.73
N ALA A 1005 -22.63 -46.36 -9.58
CA ALA A 1005 -22.00 -46.15 -10.87
C ALA A 1005 -20.49 -45.94 -10.69
N ALA A 1006 -19.70 -46.78 -11.36
CA ALA A 1006 -18.24 -46.74 -11.29
C ALA A 1006 -17.65 -46.13 -12.56
N GLY A 1007 -16.69 -45.21 -12.40
CA GLY A 1007 -16.00 -44.55 -13.52
C GLY A 1007 -15.48 -43.16 -13.15
N GLY A 1008 -14.90 -42.48 -14.14
CA GLY A 1008 -14.29 -41.17 -13.95
C GLY A 1008 -13.05 -41.18 -13.05
N GLU A 1009 -12.49 -40.00 -12.80
CA GLU A 1009 -11.26 -39.80 -12.01
C GLU A 1009 -11.45 -40.19 -10.54
N TYR A 1010 -12.62 -39.87 -9.97
CA TYR A 1010 -12.95 -40.20 -8.57
C TYR A 1010 -13.47 -41.63 -8.38
N GLY A 1011 -13.65 -42.42 -9.43
CA GLY A 1011 -14.13 -43.80 -9.35
C GLY A 1011 -15.60 -44.01 -8.94
N SER A 1012 -16.17 -43.18 -8.06
CA SER A 1012 -17.60 -43.21 -7.67
C SER A 1012 -18.11 -41.87 -7.12
N SER A 1013 -19.44 -41.73 -7.03
CA SER A 1013 -20.08 -40.53 -6.45
C SER A 1013 -19.74 -40.33 -4.95
N LEU A 1014 -19.56 -41.41 -4.19
CA LEU A 1014 -19.23 -41.32 -2.75
C LEU A 1014 -17.80 -40.82 -2.55
N GLN A 1015 -16.86 -41.27 -3.39
CA GLN A 1015 -15.48 -40.79 -3.38
C GLN A 1015 -15.39 -39.30 -3.74
N ALA A 1016 -16.11 -38.84 -4.76
CA ALA A 1016 -16.16 -37.44 -5.17
C ALA A 1016 -16.67 -36.52 -4.04
N ALA A 1017 -17.77 -36.89 -3.37
CA ALA A 1017 -18.28 -36.14 -2.22
C ALA A 1017 -17.31 -36.17 -1.02
N ALA A 1018 -16.61 -37.29 -0.82
CA ALA A 1018 -15.66 -37.47 0.27
C ALA A 1018 -14.37 -36.64 0.08
N GLN A 1019 -13.89 -36.49 -1.15
CA GLN A 1019 -12.76 -35.62 -1.49
C GLN A 1019 -13.09 -34.14 -1.25
N GLN A 1020 -14.27 -33.69 -1.69
CA GLN A 1020 -14.65 -32.27 -1.69
C GLN A 1020 -15.25 -31.78 -0.36
N GLY A 1021 -15.40 -32.65 0.65
CA GLY A 1021 -15.85 -32.26 2.00
C GLY A 1021 -17.37 -32.15 2.15
N HIS A 1022 -18.16 -32.71 1.23
CA HIS A 1022 -19.62 -32.53 1.20
C HIS A 1022 -20.35 -33.51 2.12
N THR A 1023 -20.23 -33.31 3.45
CA THR A 1023 -20.78 -34.21 4.49
C THR A 1023 -22.25 -34.60 4.27
N GLU A 1024 -23.12 -33.65 3.89
CA GLU A 1024 -24.54 -33.93 3.64
C GLU A 1024 -24.74 -34.91 2.46
N ILE A 1025 -23.96 -34.75 1.39
CA ILE A 1025 -24.01 -35.63 0.21
C ILE A 1025 -23.46 -37.02 0.57
N VAL A 1026 -22.36 -37.10 1.31
CA VAL A 1026 -21.85 -38.37 1.85
C VAL A 1026 -22.94 -39.11 2.63
N GLN A 1027 -23.62 -38.41 3.55
CA GLN A 1027 -24.70 -38.99 4.34
C GLN A 1027 -25.86 -39.47 3.47
N ILE A 1028 -26.29 -38.67 2.48
CA ILE A 1028 -27.35 -39.04 1.53
C ILE A 1028 -26.96 -40.27 0.71
N LEU A 1029 -25.76 -40.30 0.12
CA LEU A 1029 -25.31 -41.42 -0.73
C LEU A 1029 -25.22 -42.72 0.08
N VAL A 1030 -24.64 -42.68 1.29
CA VAL A 1030 -24.55 -43.84 2.18
C VAL A 1030 -25.94 -44.32 2.62
N ASP A 1031 -26.86 -43.43 2.99
CA ASP A 1031 -28.24 -43.81 3.35
C ASP A 1031 -29.08 -44.27 2.14
N LYS A 1032 -28.59 -44.04 0.91
CA LYS A 1032 -29.15 -44.56 -0.35
C LYS A 1032 -28.47 -45.84 -0.85
N GLY A 1033 -27.50 -46.38 -0.10
CA GLY A 1033 -26.86 -47.66 -0.40
C GLY A 1033 -25.61 -47.55 -1.27
N ALA A 1034 -24.87 -46.44 -1.20
CA ALA A 1034 -23.50 -46.38 -1.71
C ALA A 1034 -22.61 -47.41 -1.00
N ASP A 1035 -21.79 -48.12 -1.77
CA ASP A 1035 -20.75 -49.01 -1.24
C ASP A 1035 -19.60 -48.17 -0.67
N VAL A 1036 -19.52 -48.16 0.66
CA VAL A 1036 -18.49 -47.45 1.43
C VAL A 1036 -17.08 -47.93 1.07
N ASN A 1037 -16.94 -49.18 0.58
CA ASN A 1037 -15.69 -49.80 0.19
C ASN A 1037 -15.51 -49.92 -1.34
N ALA A 1038 -16.26 -49.12 -2.12
CA ALA A 1038 -16.10 -49.07 -3.57
C ALA A 1038 -14.67 -48.66 -3.96
N ALA A 1039 -13.94 -49.60 -4.58
CA ALA A 1039 -12.56 -49.40 -5.01
C ALA A 1039 -12.47 -48.81 -6.43
N GLY A 1040 -11.55 -47.88 -6.64
CA GLY A 1040 -11.30 -47.21 -7.92
C GLY A 1040 -10.95 -45.73 -7.76
N GLY A 1041 -10.70 -45.04 -8.87
CA GLY A 1041 -10.28 -43.64 -8.88
C GLY A 1041 -8.86 -43.40 -8.36
N GLU A 1042 -8.41 -42.15 -8.40
CA GLU A 1042 -7.06 -41.73 -7.97
C GLU A 1042 -6.78 -42.09 -6.50
N TYR A 1043 -7.72 -41.81 -5.60
CA TYR A 1043 -7.59 -42.10 -4.16
C TYR A 1043 -7.87 -43.57 -3.81
N GLY A 1044 -8.29 -44.42 -4.75
CA GLY A 1044 -8.60 -45.82 -4.50
C GLY A 1044 -9.87 -46.09 -3.65
N SER A 1045 -10.23 -45.25 -2.68
CA SER A 1045 -11.43 -45.38 -1.85
C SER A 1045 -11.90 -44.06 -1.22
N SER A 1046 -13.15 -44.02 -0.77
CA SER A 1046 -13.77 -42.83 -0.15
C SER A 1046 -13.08 -42.41 1.16
N LEU A 1047 -12.57 -43.39 1.91
CA LEU A 1047 -11.86 -43.13 3.17
C LEU A 1047 -10.49 -42.50 2.91
N GLN A 1048 -9.76 -42.97 1.89
CA GLN A 1048 -8.50 -42.36 1.45
C GLN A 1048 -8.71 -40.93 0.94
N ALA A 1049 -9.75 -40.68 0.13
CA ALA A 1049 -10.07 -39.34 -0.38
C ALA A 1049 -10.35 -38.33 0.74
N ALA A 1050 -11.20 -38.71 1.71
CA ALA A 1050 -11.49 -37.87 2.88
C ALA A 1050 -10.27 -37.69 3.80
N ALA A 1051 -9.44 -38.72 3.95
CA ALA A 1051 -8.24 -38.68 4.76
C ALA A 1051 -7.16 -37.75 4.19
N GLN A 1052 -6.98 -37.74 2.86
CA GLN A 1052 -6.03 -36.86 2.17
C GLN A 1052 -6.43 -35.38 2.23
N GLN A 1053 -7.73 -35.09 2.16
CA GLN A 1053 -8.26 -33.73 2.09
C GLN A 1053 -8.62 -33.12 3.46
N GLY A 1054 -8.43 -33.87 4.55
CA GLY A 1054 -8.58 -33.34 5.92
C GLY A 1054 -10.00 -33.37 6.49
N HIS A 1055 -10.92 -34.12 5.88
CA HIS A 1055 -12.34 -34.10 6.23
C HIS A 1055 -12.67 -35.05 7.39
N THR A 1056 -12.24 -34.70 8.62
CA THR A 1056 -12.39 -35.51 9.84
C THR A 1056 -13.81 -36.06 10.07
N GLU A 1057 -14.85 -35.25 9.84
CA GLU A 1057 -16.25 -35.67 10.02
C GLU A 1057 -16.64 -36.78 9.03
N ILE A 1058 -16.23 -36.66 7.76
CA ILE A 1058 -16.48 -37.66 6.72
C ILE A 1058 -15.70 -38.94 7.01
N VAL A 1059 -14.43 -38.84 7.43
CA VAL A 1059 -13.65 -39.99 7.90
C VAL A 1059 -14.38 -40.74 9.01
N GLN A 1060 -14.93 -40.02 9.99
CA GLN A 1060 -15.68 -40.63 11.10
C GLN A 1060 -16.98 -41.30 10.62
N ILE A 1061 -17.74 -40.65 9.73
CA ILE A 1061 -18.97 -41.21 9.13
C ILE A 1061 -18.66 -42.50 8.35
N LEU A 1062 -17.64 -42.49 7.48
CA LEU A 1062 -17.27 -43.63 6.66
C LEU A 1062 -16.84 -44.82 7.53
N ILE A 1063 -16.00 -44.59 8.55
CA ILE A 1063 -15.57 -45.62 9.51
C ILE A 1063 -16.76 -46.20 10.27
N ASP A 1064 -17.68 -45.37 10.78
CA ASP A 1064 -18.85 -45.86 11.53
C ASP A 1064 -19.89 -46.56 10.63
N LYS A 1065 -19.82 -46.33 9.31
CA LYS A 1065 -20.61 -47.03 8.28
C LYS A 1065 -19.89 -48.25 7.70
N GLY A 1066 -18.70 -48.59 8.17
CA GLY A 1066 -17.99 -49.84 7.85
C GLY A 1066 -16.94 -49.75 6.75
N ALA A 1067 -16.30 -48.59 6.58
CA ALA A 1067 -15.11 -48.45 5.73
C ALA A 1067 -13.95 -49.32 6.27
N ASP A 1068 -13.27 -50.02 5.38
CA ASP A 1068 -12.04 -50.74 5.70
C ASP A 1068 -10.88 -49.75 5.84
N VAL A 1069 -10.44 -49.59 7.09
CA VAL A 1069 -9.34 -48.69 7.47
C VAL A 1069 -8.01 -49.07 6.79
N ASN A 1070 -7.86 -50.34 6.40
CA ASN A 1070 -6.68 -50.89 5.72
C ASN A 1070 -6.95 -51.19 4.23
N ALA A 1071 -7.94 -50.53 3.61
CA ALA A 1071 -8.20 -50.65 2.17
C ALA A 1071 -6.98 -50.21 1.34
N ALA A 1072 -6.44 -51.16 0.59
CA ALA A 1072 -5.30 -51.03 -0.32
C ALA A 1072 -5.69 -50.47 -1.69
N GLY A 1073 -4.89 -49.54 -2.24
CA GLY A 1073 -5.00 -49.04 -3.61
C GLY A 1073 -4.92 -47.52 -3.73
N GLY A 1074 -5.11 -46.99 -4.94
CA GLY A 1074 -4.93 -45.58 -5.25
C GLY A 1074 -3.46 -45.14 -5.25
N GLU A 1075 -3.21 -43.85 -5.49
CA GLU A 1075 -1.88 -43.24 -5.43
C GLU A 1075 -1.26 -43.35 -4.03
N TYR A 1076 -2.07 -43.13 -2.99
CA TYR A 1076 -1.62 -43.09 -1.60
C TYR A 1076 -1.56 -44.46 -0.92
N GLY A 1077 -1.93 -45.55 -1.58
CA GLY A 1077 -1.89 -46.92 -1.05
C GLY A 1077 -2.88 -47.22 0.09
N SER A 1078 -2.92 -46.42 1.15
CA SER A 1078 -3.77 -46.58 2.33
C SER A 1078 -4.23 -45.25 2.93
N SER A 1079 -5.31 -45.29 3.70
CA SER A 1079 -5.90 -44.09 4.33
C SER A 1079 -4.96 -43.41 5.32
N LEU A 1080 -4.05 -44.17 5.96
CA LEU A 1080 -3.08 -43.63 6.90
C LEU A 1080 -1.95 -42.87 6.20
N GLN A 1081 -1.50 -43.37 5.05
CA GLN A 1081 -0.52 -42.68 4.21
C GLN A 1081 -1.11 -41.40 3.61
N ALA A 1082 -2.35 -41.45 3.12
CA ALA A 1082 -3.11 -40.26 2.70
C ALA A 1082 -3.16 -39.20 3.82
N ALA A 1083 -3.63 -39.55 5.02
CA ALA A 1083 -3.66 -38.61 6.15
C ALA A 1083 -2.27 -38.06 6.53
N ALA A 1084 -1.22 -38.86 6.38
CA ALA A 1084 0.17 -38.46 6.65
C ALA A 1084 0.77 -37.55 5.55
N GLN A 1085 0.33 -37.70 4.30
CA GLN A 1085 0.71 -36.83 3.18
C GLN A 1085 0.01 -35.48 3.26
N GLY A 1086 -1.29 -35.45 3.57
CA GLY A 1086 -2.07 -34.22 3.72
C GLY A 1086 -1.76 -33.42 4.99
N GLY A 1087 -1.02 -33.98 5.95
CA GLY A 1087 -0.65 -33.31 7.20
C GLY A 1087 -1.73 -33.34 8.30
N HIS A 1088 -2.68 -34.27 8.23
CA HIS A 1088 -3.89 -34.27 9.06
C HIS A 1088 -3.74 -35.07 10.35
N THR A 1089 -3.07 -34.48 11.35
CA THR A 1089 -2.77 -35.12 12.66
C THR A 1089 -3.98 -35.82 13.30
N GLU A 1090 -5.16 -35.19 13.33
CA GLU A 1090 -6.35 -35.76 13.97
C GLU A 1090 -6.82 -37.03 13.25
N ILE A 1091 -6.82 -37.03 11.92
CA ILE A 1091 -7.19 -38.19 11.09
C ILE A 1091 -6.19 -39.33 11.29
N VAL A 1092 -4.89 -39.03 11.33
CA VAL A 1092 -3.85 -40.02 11.68
C VAL A 1092 -4.14 -40.68 13.02
N GLN A 1093 -4.51 -39.90 14.05
CA GLN A 1093 -4.87 -40.43 15.36
C GLN A 1093 -6.14 -41.29 15.33
N ILE A 1094 -7.17 -40.89 14.59
CA ILE A 1094 -8.42 -41.65 14.41
C ILE A 1094 -8.16 -42.98 13.71
N LEU A 1095 -7.44 -42.98 12.58
CA LEU A 1095 -7.13 -44.17 11.80
C LEU A 1095 -6.30 -45.18 12.61
N ILE A 1096 -5.24 -44.74 13.29
CA ILE A 1096 -4.45 -45.59 14.21
C ILE A 1096 -5.34 -46.09 15.36
N GLY A 1097 -6.20 -45.25 15.93
CA GLY A 1097 -7.16 -45.62 16.98
C GLY A 1097 -8.21 -46.66 16.54
N LYS A 1098 -8.48 -46.76 15.23
CA LYS A 1098 -9.41 -47.71 14.62
C LYS A 1098 -8.71 -48.94 13.98
N GLY A 1099 -7.38 -49.02 14.08
CA GLY A 1099 -6.60 -50.21 13.69
C GLY A 1099 -5.93 -50.15 12.31
N ALA A 1100 -5.56 -48.95 11.84
CA ALA A 1100 -4.70 -48.79 10.67
C ALA A 1100 -3.32 -49.42 10.89
N ASP A 1101 -2.80 -50.13 9.88
CA ASP A 1101 -1.42 -50.63 9.89
C ASP A 1101 -0.43 -49.50 9.64
N VAL A 1102 0.35 -49.19 10.68
CA VAL A 1102 1.38 -48.14 10.68
C VAL A 1102 2.51 -48.43 9.70
N ASN A 1103 2.70 -49.71 9.32
CA ASN A 1103 3.76 -50.19 8.44
C ASN A 1103 3.24 -50.74 7.10
N ALA A 1104 2.05 -50.33 6.67
CA ALA A 1104 1.55 -50.63 5.32
C ALA A 1104 2.48 -50.04 4.25
N ALA A 1105 3.00 -50.90 3.37
CA ALA A 1105 4.00 -50.61 2.34
C ALA A 1105 3.44 -50.88 0.94
N GLU A 1106 2.55 -49.98 0.51
CA GLU A 1106 1.80 -50.00 -0.74
C GLU A 1106 1.55 -48.54 -1.18
N GLY A 1107 1.41 -48.24 -2.48
CA GLY A 1107 1.21 -46.87 -3.00
C GLY A 1107 2.50 -46.20 -3.51
N GLU A 1108 2.43 -44.90 -3.81
CA GLU A 1108 3.60 -44.07 -4.18
C GLU A 1108 4.56 -43.87 -2.99
N TYR A 1109 4.03 -43.86 -1.78
CA TYR A 1109 4.77 -43.75 -0.54
C TYR A 1109 4.90 -45.14 0.10
N GLU A 1110 6.11 -45.66 0.25
CA GLU A 1110 6.35 -47.01 0.78
C GLU A 1110 6.07 -47.10 2.31
N SER A 1111 5.76 -45.97 2.97
CA SER A 1111 5.20 -45.95 4.33
C SER A 1111 4.57 -44.59 4.68
N SER A 1112 3.65 -44.59 5.64
CA SER A 1112 3.07 -43.36 6.22
C SER A 1112 4.14 -42.45 6.84
N LEU A 1113 5.22 -43.04 7.36
CA LEU A 1113 6.35 -42.31 7.93
C LEU A 1113 7.14 -41.54 6.86
N GLN A 1114 7.29 -42.13 5.67
CA GLN A 1114 7.95 -41.49 4.53
C GLN A 1114 7.11 -40.32 3.98
N ALA A 1115 5.78 -40.51 3.86
CA ALA A 1115 4.86 -39.45 3.48
C ALA A 1115 4.93 -38.24 4.45
N ALA A 1116 4.84 -38.48 5.76
CA ALA A 1116 4.96 -37.45 6.78
C ALA A 1116 6.33 -36.75 6.77
N ALA A 1117 7.40 -37.52 6.56
CA ALA A 1117 8.77 -37.02 6.51
C ALA A 1117 9.05 -36.15 5.26
N GLN A 1118 8.40 -36.44 4.13
CA GLN A 1118 8.46 -35.60 2.94
C GLN A 1118 7.67 -34.29 3.10
N GLY A 1119 6.46 -34.38 3.66
CA GLY A 1119 5.58 -33.23 3.87
C GLY A 1119 6.04 -32.24 4.94
N GLY A 1120 6.94 -32.65 5.84
CA GLY A 1120 7.46 -31.80 6.91
C GLY A 1120 6.65 -31.83 8.21
N TYR A 1121 5.79 -32.84 8.40
CA TYR A 1121 4.85 -32.88 9.51
C TYR A 1121 5.45 -33.53 10.78
N THR A 1122 6.26 -32.77 11.52
CA THR A 1122 6.95 -33.22 12.75
C THR A 1122 6.04 -33.97 13.73
N GLU A 1123 4.83 -33.48 13.99
CA GLU A 1123 3.90 -34.11 14.94
C GLU A 1123 3.43 -35.50 14.47
N ILE A 1124 3.16 -35.66 13.16
CA ILE A 1124 2.76 -36.94 12.58
C ILE A 1124 3.95 -37.92 12.61
N VAL A 1125 5.16 -37.46 12.31
CA VAL A 1125 6.39 -38.26 12.44
C VAL A 1125 6.54 -38.78 13.88
N HIS A 1126 6.35 -37.91 14.90
CA HIS A 1126 6.36 -38.34 16.30
C HIS A 1126 5.30 -39.41 16.60
N ILE A 1127 4.05 -39.20 16.18
CA ILE A 1127 2.95 -40.14 16.40
C ILE A 1127 3.24 -41.49 15.76
N LEU A 1128 3.67 -41.53 14.49
CA LEU A 1128 3.95 -42.76 13.76
C LEU A 1128 5.10 -43.54 14.39
N VAL A 1129 6.21 -42.86 14.73
CA VAL A 1129 7.36 -43.50 15.38
C VAL A 1129 7.01 -44.03 16.78
N ASP A 1130 6.26 -43.28 17.60
CA ASP A 1130 5.81 -43.74 18.92
C ASP A 1130 4.76 -44.86 18.84
N LYS A 1131 4.13 -45.05 17.68
CA LYS A 1131 3.23 -46.18 17.36
C LYS A 1131 3.91 -47.36 16.67
N GLY A 1132 5.24 -47.29 16.48
CA GLY A 1132 6.03 -48.41 15.96
C GLY A 1132 6.19 -48.45 14.45
N ALA A 1133 6.19 -47.29 13.78
CA ALA A 1133 6.64 -47.17 12.40
C ALA A 1133 8.13 -47.57 12.29
N ASP A 1134 8.47 -48.39 11.29
CA ASP A 1134 9.86 -48.77 11.02
C ASP A 1134 10.62 -47.60 10.38
N VAL A 1135 11.47 -46.94 11.18
CA VAL A 1135 12.35 -45.84 10.76
C VAL A 1135 13.38 -46.25 9.69
N ASN A 1136 13.57 -47.55 9.47
CA ASN A 1136 14.50 -48.14 8.50
C ASN A 1136 13.79 -48.94 7.40
N ALA A 1137 12.47 -48.77 7.23
CA ALA A 1137 11.74 -49.36 6.10
C ALA A 1137 12.45 -49.03 4.77
N ALA A 1138 12.89 -50.07 4.07
CA ALA A 1138 13.65 -49.94 2.83
C ALA A 1138 12.70 -49.78 1.64
N GLY A 1139 12.72 -48.61 0.97
CA GLY A 1139 11.96 -48.37 -0.26
C GLY A 1139 12.28 -49.43 -1.33
N GLY A 1140 11.24 -50.00 -1.94
CA GLY A 1140 11.16 -51.45 -2.14
C GLY A 1140 10.89 -51.96 -3.56
N ARG A 1141 11.22 -51.18 -4.61
CA ARG A 1141 11.21 -51.57 -6.05
C ARG A 1141 9.83 -51.96 -6.64
N ILE A 1142 9.40 -51.19 -7.65
CA ILE A 1142 9.13 -51.70 -9.02
C ILE A 1142 9.07 -50.53 -10.02
N TRP A 1143 9.84 -50.62 -11.11
CA TRP A 1143 9.45 -50.03 -12.39
C TRP A 1143 8.86 -51.17 -13.21
N GLU A 1144 7.56 -51.13 -13.46
CA GLU A 1144 6.93 -51.67 -14.65
C GLU A 1144 5.49 -51.14 -14.72
N LEU A 1145 5.09 -50.68 -15.92
CA LEU A 1145 3.74 -50.20 -16.26
C LEU A 1145 3.26 -48.91 -15.56
N LEU A 1146 3.80 -47.77 -15.97
CA LEU A 1146 3.08 -46.74 -16.76
C LEU A 1146 4.01 -45.55 -17.04
N ALA A 1147 4.06 -45.09 -18.29
CA ALA A 1147 4.76 -43.87 -18.65
C ALA A 1147 3.78 -42.69 -18.54
N GLY A 1148 3.94 -41.83 -17.52
CA GLY A 1148 3.05 -40.69 -17.30
C GLY A 1148 3.44 -39.76 -16.16
N CYS A 1149 3.75 -40.28 -14.96
CA CYS A 1149 3.83 -39.46 -13.75
C CYS A 1149 5.26 -38.93 -13.45
N SER A 1150 5.37 -37.64 -13.14
CA SER A 1150 6.61 -36.94 -12.78
C SER A 1150 6.94 -37.01 -11.28
N GLY A 1151 6.70 -38.18 -10.65
CA GLY A 1151 7.03 -38.45 -9.24
C GLY A 1151 8.47 -38.95 -9.08
N GLY A 1152 9.32 -38.19 -8.40
CA GLY A 1152 10.66 -38.66 -8.00
C GLY A 1152 10.56 -39.74 -6.93
N ARG A 1153 11.23 -40.88 -7.12
CA ARG A 1153 11.19 -42.02 -6.18
C ARG A 1153 12.12 -41.75 -5.00
N TYR A 1154 11.58 -41.74 -3.79
CA TYR A 1154 12.36 -41.49 -2.56
C TYR A 1154 12.86 -42.80 -1.95
N GLY A 1155 14.06 -42.79 -1.36
CA GLY A 1155 14.53 -43.86 -0.49
C GLY A 1155 13.92 -43.79 0.91
N SER A 1156 14.68 -44.13 1.95
CA SER A 1156 14.14 -44.16 3.33
C SER A 1156 13.55 -42.81 3.78
N SER A 1157 12.68 -42.84 4.80
CA SER A 1157 12.06 -41.63 5.39
C SER A 1157 13.09 -40.56 5.79
N LEU A 1158 14.31 -40.98 6.16
CA LEU A 1158 15.44 -40.08 6.42
C LEU A 1158 15.87 -39.33 5.15
N GLN A 1159 16.00 -40.01 4.01
CA GLN A 1159 16.38 -39.37 2.74
C GLN A 1159 15.30 -38.38 2.27
N ALA A 1160 14.01 -38.71 2.43
CA ALA A 1160 12.90 -37.82 2.11
C ALA A 1160 12.93 -36.52 2.93
N ALA A 1161 13.19 -36.62 4.25
CA ALA A 1161 13.34 -35.45 5.11
C ALA A 1161 14.57 -34.60 4.76
N VAL A 1162 15.70 -35.25 4.45
CA VAL A 1162 16.95 -34.57 4.07
C VAL A 1162 16.79 -33.80 2.76
N GLN A 1163 16.19 -34.38 1.72
CA GLN A 1163 16.02 -33.72 0.41
C GLN A 1163 15.15 -32.46 0.48
N ARG A 1164 14.26 -32.37 1.47
CA ARG A 1164 13.37 -31.21 1.68
C ARG A 1164 13.89 -30.22 2.73
N GLY A 1165 15.04 -30.49 3.35
CA GLY A 1165 15.64 -29.61 4.36
C GLY A 1165 14.99 -29.67 5.76
N HIS A 1166 14.25 -30.73 6.08
CA HIS A 1166 13.47 -30.83 7.33
C HIS A 1166 14.33 -31.23 8.54
N THR A 1167 15.18 -30.31 9.03
CA THR A 1167 16.19 -30.55 10.08
C THR A 1167 15.64 -31.25 11.34
N GLU A 1168 14.47 -30.83 11.83
CA GLU A 1168 13.85 -31.41 13.04
C GLU A 1168 13.44 -32.87 12.85
N ILE A 1169 12.85 -33.20 11.69
CA ILE A 1169 12.48 -34.59 11.34
C ILE A 1169 13.73 -35.45 11.15
N VAL A 1170 14.78 -34.92 10.52
CA VAL A 1170 16.08 -35.61 10.42
C VAL A 1170 16.61 -35.93 11.82
N GLN A 1171 16.58 -34.97 12.75
CA GLN A 1171 17.01 -35.21 14.13
C GLN A 1171 16.19 -36.31 14.80
N ILE A 1172 14.84 -36.27 14.70
CA ILE A 1172 13.94 -37.26 15.30
C ILE A 1172 14.22 -38.67 14.75
N LEU A 1173 14.30 -38.81 13.43
CA LEU A 1173 14.54 -40.11 12.78
C LEU A 1173 15.89 -40.70 13.20
N VAL A 1174 16.95 -39.89 13.23
CA VAL A 1174 18.30 -40.35 13.60
C VAL A 1174 18.44 -40.60 15.12
N GLU A 1175 17.71 -39.87 15.98
CA GLU A 1175 17.60 -40.20 17.40
C GLU A 1175 16.85 -41.51 17.66
N LYS A 1176 15.88 -41.85 16.80
CA LYS A 1176 15.07 -43.06 16.88
C LYS A 1176 15.70 -44.26 16.15
N GLY A 1177 16.89 -44.10 15.56
CA GLY A 1177 17.71 -45.19 15.02
C GLY A 1177 17.65 -45.37 13.50
N ALA A 1178 17.29 -44.34 12.74
CA ALA A 1178 17.42 -44.35 11.28
C ALA A 1178 18.90 -44.49 10.85
N ASP A 1179 19.17 -45.37 9.89
CA ASP A 1179 20.50 -45.63 9.36
C ASP A 1179 20.96 -44.47 8.44
N VAL A 1180 21.87 -43.65 8.96
CA VAL A 1180 22.49 -42.52 8.24
C VAL A 1180 23.33 -42.94 7.04
N ASN A 1181 23.70 -44.23 6.93
CA ASN A 1181 24.51 -44.80 5.86
C ASN A 1181 23.72 -45.70 4.90
N ALA A 1182 22.39 -45.78 5.03
CA ALA A 1182 21.55 -46.54 4.11
C ALA A 1182 21.71 -46.03 2.66
N ALA A 1183 22.10 -46.93 1.76
CA ALA A 1183 22.23 -46.63 0.34
C ALA A 1183 20.85 -46.49 -0.33
N GLY A 1184 20.67 -45.44 -1.15
CA GLY A 1184 19.55 -45.37 -2.08
C GLY A 1184 19.54 -46.58 -3.03
N GLY A 1185 18.36 -47.03 -3.44
CA GLY A 1185 18.18 -48.32 -4.12
C GLY A 1185 18.98 -48.49 -5.42
N GLU A 1186 19.62 -49.65 -5.57
CA GLU A 1186 20.40 -50.02 -6.77
C GLU A 1186 19.53 -50.11 -8.04
N TYR A 1187 19.67 -49.18 -8.99
CA TYR A 1187 19.47 -49.42 -10.42
C TYR A 1187 20.28 -48.45 -11.29
N GLY A 1188 21.26 -48.97 -12.02
CA GLY A 1188 22.04 -48.20 -12.99
C GLY A 1188 21.44 -48.21 -14.39
N SER A 1189 21.25 -47.03 -14.99
CA SER A 1189 21.30 -46.85 -16.45
C SER A 1189 21.67 -45.41 -16.82
N SER A 1190 22.59 -45.25 -17.76
CA SER A 1190 23.35 -44.02 -17.99
C SER A 1190 22.64 -42.97 -18.86
N LEU A 1191 21.40 -42.57 -18.54
CA LEU A 1191 20.62 -41.67 -19.42
C LEU A 1191 19.77 -40.58 -18.73
N HIS A 1192 19.74 -40.45 -17.39
CA HIS A 1192 18.75 -39.58 -16.70
C HIS A 1192 19.28 -38.33 -15.98
N ALA A 1193 20.48 -37.85 -16.34
CA ALA A 1193 21.12 -36.68 -15.72
C ALA A 1193 20.40 -35.32 -15.92
N ALA A 1194 19.24 -35.28 -16.60
CA ALA A 1194 18.52 -34.05 -16.91
C ALA A 1194 17.37 -33.70 -15.95
N TRP A 1195 16.88 -34.64 -15.13
CA TRP A 1195 15.58 -34.53 -14.42
C TRP A 1195 15.68 -34.56 -12.88
N GLY A 1196 16.84 -34.24 -12.29
CA GLY A 1196 16.95 -33.94 -10.85
C GLY A 1196 16.68 -35.08 -9.86
N GLY A 1197 16.56 -36.33 -10.31
CA GLY A 1197 16.37 -37.50 -9.44
C GLY A 1197 17.63 -37.84 -8.64
N PHE A 1198 17.49 -38.06 -7.33
CA PHE A 1198 18.61 -38.29 -6.42
C PHE A 1198 18.96 -39.79 -6.27
N TYR A 1199 20.25 -40.12 -6.40
CA TYR A 1199 20.78 -41.48 -6.28
C TYR A 1199 22.10 -41.49 -5.49
N GLY A 1200 22.03 -41.34 -4.17
CA GLY A 1200 23.19 -41.24 -3.29
C GLY A 1200 22.89 -41.54 -1.82
N SER A 1201 23.81 -41.20 -0.91
CA SER A 1201 23.60 -41.29 0.54
C SER A 1201 22.87 -40.05 1.08
N SER A 1202 22.25 -40.15 2.26
CA SER A 1202 21.63 -38.99 2.94
C SER A 1202 22.61 -37.81 3.09
N LEU A 1203 23.88 -38.10 3.38
CA LEU A 1203 24.93 -37.07 3.51
C LEU A 1203 25.23 -36.37 2.18
N GLN A 1204 25.20 -37.11 1.07
CA GLN A 1204 25.43 -36.56 -0.27
C GLN A 1204 24.28 -35.64 -0.70
N ALA A 1205 23.02 -35.99 -0.38
CA ALA A 1205 21.87 -35.11 -0.61
C ALA A 1205 22.01 -33.80 0.18
N ALA A 1206 22.26 -33.88 1.48
CA ALA A 1206 22.42 -32.71 2.35
C ALA A 1206 23.54 -31.77 1.85
N ALA A 1207 24.62 -32.36 1.33
CA ALA A 1207 25.75 -31.62 0.79
C ALA A 1207 25.47 -30.96 -0.58
N GLN A 1208 24.66 -31.59 -1.43
CA GLN A 1208 24.27 -31.04 -2.74
C GLN A 1208 23.32 -29.84 -2.60
N TRP A 1209 22.35 -29.92 -1.69
CA TRP A 1209 21.29 -28.92 -1.51
C TRP A 1209 21.61 -27.81 -0.49
N GLY A 1210 22.82 -27.78 0.06
CA GLY A 1210 23.27 -26.68 0.93
C GLY A 1210 22.76 -26.76 2.37
N HIS A 1211 22.35 -27.94 2.85
CA HIS A 1211 21.75 -28.11 4.18
C HIS A 1211 22.81 -28.28 5.29
N THR A 1212 23.53 -27.21 5.64
CA THR A 1212 24.64 -27.21 6.61
C THR A 1212 24.32 -27.91 7.93
N GLU A 1213 23.18 -27.59 8.57
CA GLU A 1213 22.78 -28.20 9.85
C GLU A 1213 22.52 -29.70 9.73
N ILE A 1214 21.89 -30.13 8.64
CA ILE A 1214 21.62 -31.56 8.36
C ILE A 1214 22.92 -32.31 8.11
N VAL A 1215 23.88 -31.72 7.37
CA VAL A 1215 25.24 -32.29 7.21
C VAL A 1215 25.88 -32.48 8.58
N GLN A 1216 25.82 -31.48 9.46
CA GLN A 1216 26.39 -31.57 10.81
C GLN A 1216 25.74 -32.70 11.63
N ILE A 1217 24.40 -32.80 11.64
CA ILE A 1217 23.65 -33.86 12.34
C ILE A 1217 24.04 -35.25 11.83
N LEU A 1218 24.07 -35.45 10.50
CA LEU A 1218 24.40 -36.73 9.89
C LEU A 1218 25.84 -37.16 10.21
N VAL A 1219 26.81 -36.25 10.11
CA VAL A 1219 28.22 -36.56 10.38
C VAL A 1219 28.47 -36.80 11.88
N ASP A 1220 27.86 -36.03 12.78
CA ASP A 1220 27.97 -36.27 14.23
C ASP A 1220 27.32 -37.59 14.68
N LYS A 1221 26.43 -38.15 13.84
CA LYS A 1221 25.78 -39.45 14.04
C LYS A 1221 26.46 -40.60 13.27
N GLY A 1222 27.59 -40.34 12.62
CA GLY A 1222 28.44 -41.37 12.01
C GLY A 1222 28.15 -41.67 10.53
N ALA A 1223 27.62 -40.70 9.78
CA ALA A 1223 27.57 -40.80 8.32
C ALA A 1223 29.00 -40.85 7.72
N ASP A 1224 29.22 -41.77 6.78
CA ASP A 1224 30.51 -41.95 6.12
C ASP A 1224 30.75 -40.83 5.10
N VAL A 1225 31.61 -39.88 5.47
CA VAL A 1225 32.03 -38.74 4.63
C VAL A 1225 32.78 -39.16 3.36
N ASN A 1226 33.22 -40.42 3.25
CA ASN A 1226 33.93 -40.99 2.11
C ASN A 1226 33.10 -42.00 1.30
N ALA A 1227 31.84 -42.25 1.68
CA ALA A 1227 30.95 -43.08 0.88
C ALA A 1227 30.73 -42.46 -0.52
N GLY A 1228 31.04 -43.23 -1.57
CA GLY A 1228 30.89 -42.83 -2.96
C GLY A 1228 29.94 -43.74 -3.72
N GLY A 1229 29.02 -43.14 -4.48
CA GLY A 1229 28.18 -43.83 -5.46
C GLY A 1229 28.62 -43.57 -6.91
N GLU A 1230 27.80 -43.96 -7.89
CA GLU A 1230 28.07 -43.66 -9.32
C GLU A 1230 28.13 -42.14 -9.64
N TYR A 1231 27.67 -41.30 -8.71
CA TYR A 1231 27.58 -39.83 -8.84
C TYR A 1231 28.62 -39.07 -8.00
N GLY A 1232 29.68 -39.74 -7.52
CA GLY A 1232 30.76 -39.13 -6.74
C GLY A 1232 30.53 -39.13 -5.21
N SER A 1233 31.33 -38.36 -4.49
CA SER A 1233 31.29 -38.25 -3.02
C SER A 1233 30.51 -37.03 -2.52
N SER A 1234 30.12 -37.02 -1.25
CA SER A 1234 29.49 -35.85 -0.59
C SER A 1234 30.34 -34.58 -0.70
N LEU A 1235 31.68 -34.71 -0.72
CA LEU A 1235 32.60 -33.57 -0.91
C LEU A 1235 32.53 -32.99 -2.33
N GLN A 1236 32.39 -33.87 -3.33
CA GLN A 1236 32.20 -33.46 -4.73
C GLN A 1236 30.83 -32.80 -4.94
N ALA A 1237 29.78 -33.28 -4.28
CA ALA A 1237 28.46 -32.66 -4.28
C ALA A 1237 28.47 -31.25 -3.68
N ALA A 1238 29.13 -31.06 -2.53
CA ALA A 1238 29.32 -29.73 -1.93
C ALA A 1238 30.08 -28.77 -2.85
N ALA A 1239 31.13 -29.25 -3.52
CA ALA A 1239 31.91 -28.46 -4.47
C ALA A 1239 31.10 -28.08 -5.73
N GLN A 1240 30.30 -28.99 -6.28
CA GLN A 1240 29.41 -28.72 -7.42
C GLN A 1240 28.31 -27.72 -7.08
N GLY A 1241 27.76 -27.78 -5.86
CA GLY A 1241 26.75 -26.82 -5.38
C GLY A 1241 27.31 -25.47 -4.93
N GLY A 1242 28.63 -25.28 -4.87
CA GLY A 1242 29.27 -24.05 -4.39
C GLY A 1242 29.26 -23.88 -2.86
N HIS A 1243 28.86 -24.90 -2.11
CA HIS A 1243 28.60 -24.85 -0.67
C HIS A 1243 29.90 -24.91 0.15
N THR A 1244 30.60 -23.78 0.19
CA THR A 1244 31.96 -23.65 0.76
C THR A 1244 32.03 -24.06 2.23
N GLU A 1245 31.03 -23.73 3.04
CA GLU A 1245 30.98 -24.11 4.47
C GLU A 1245 30.89 -25.63 4.64
N ILE A 1246 29.96 -26.27 3.94
CA ILE A 1246 29.78 -27.73 3.92
C ILE A 1246 31.04 -28.44 3.44
N PHE A 1247 31.70 -27.90 2.40
CA PHE A 1247 32.95 -28.43 1.89
C PHE A 1247 34.01 -28.52 3.01
N TRP A 1248 34.18 -27.46 3.81
CA TRP A 1248 35.11 -27.46 4.94
C TRP A 1248 34.69 -28.39 6.08
N ILE A 1249 33.39 -28.45 6.42
CA ILE A 1249 32.85 -29.40 7.42
C ILE A 1249 33.20 -30.85 7.03
N LEU A 1250 33.04 -31.21 5.76
CA LEU A 1250 33.38 -32.56 5.27
C LEU A 1250 34.89 -32.82 5.30
N VAL A 1251 35.72 -31.85 4.93
CA VAL A 1251 37.20 -31.96 5.00
C VAL A 1251 37.67 -32.15 6.44
N ASP A 1252 37.20 -31.33 7.38
CA ASP A 1252 37.56 -31.42 8.81
C ASP A 1252 37.17 -32.76 9.44
N LYS A 1253 36.11 -33.39 8.91
CA LYS A 1253 35.61 -34.70 9.33
C LYS A 1253 36.26 -35.88 8.60
N GLY A 1254 37.23 -35.62 7.70
CA GLY A 1254 38.09 -36.63 7.09
C GLY A 1254 37.73 -37.04 5.65
N ALA A 1255 36.97 -36.22 4.91
CA ALA A 1255 36.70 -36.47 3.50
C ALA A 1255 37.98 -36.41 2.64
N HIS A 1256 38.10 -37.34 1.71
CA HIS A 1256 39.26 -37.45 0.83
C HIS A 1256 39.25 -36.38 -0.27
N VAL A 1257 40.12 -35.36 -0.10
CA VAL A 1257 40.35 -34.30 -1.11
C VAL A 1257 41.02 -34.83 -2.40
N ASN A 1258 41.60 -36.04 -2.36
CA ASN A 1258 42.20 -36.73 -3.51
C ASN A 1258 41.43 -38.02 -3.85
N ILE A 1259 40.19 -37.90 -4.30
CA ILE A 1259 39.54 -38.97 -5.10
C ILE A 1259 39.95 -38.72 -6.56
N ALA A 1260 40.49 -39.74 -7.22
CA ALA A 1260 41.15 -39.60 -8.52
C ALA A 1260 40.26 -40.12 -9.67
N GLU A 1261 40.33 -39.38 -10.79
CA GLU A 1261 39.62 -39.55 -12.08
C GLU A 1261 38.10 -39.29 -12.07
#